data_AF-A0A6I4INU8-F1
#
_entry.id   AF-A0A6I4INU8-F1
#
_cell.length_a   1.000
_cell.length_b   1.000
_cell.length_c   1.000
_cell.angle_alpha   90.00
_cell.angle_beta   90.00
_cell.angle_gamma   90.00
#
_symmetry.space_group_name_H-M   'P 1'
#
loop_
_entity.id
_entity.type
_entity.pdbx_description
1 polymer ?
#
loop_
_entity_poly.entity_id
_entity_poly.type
_entity_poly.pdbx_seq_one_letter_code
_entity_poly.pdbx_strand_id
1 'polypeptide(L)'
;MSDQIKHECGVAFIRLLKPLSFYQKKYGTALYGLNKLYLLMEKQHNRGQDGAGVATIKLDVEPGKRYISRHRSMASNAVADIFEYISKKFAEVEKERPEKMQDADWLKEHMSFTGEVLLGHLRYGTHGKNSIESCHPFLRQNNWMTRNLVIAGNFNMTNVDELLQQLYDLGQHPKEKADTVTVLEKIGHFLDTEVQGLFDQFKREGNDDNIAISKMIGENMDVAKILKKSAKNWDGGYTIAGILGHGDAFVMRDPAGIRPAYYYHNDEIVVATSERPAIQTAFNVPFEDVKEIKPGHALIVKKNGTIEEEQVSELVEKKSCSFERIYFSRGSDAAIYRERKQLGRLLVPTILEAVDHDIRNTVFSYIPNTAEIAFYGLVEGVNKYVKSLQHEMLANKTETLTEERINEVLNLAPRVEKIAIKDVKLRTFITQDADRGEMVAHVYDTTYGLIKEGTDTLVVLDDSIVRGTTLKQSILKILDRLGPKKIIVVSSAPQIRYPDCYGIDMSRMGEFVAFEAAINLLKESGQEDLIVDVYQKCKNSHDLPKEQVKNYVKAIYAPFTDQQISDRIAKIITPKNITAEVQVIYQTLDNLHKACPDHLGDWYFSGDYPTPGGNKVVNRAFVNWMEGKNQRAYM
;
A
#
# COMPACT_ATOMS: atom_id res chain seq x y z
N MET A 1 -6.57 11.35 13.80
CA MET A 1 -6.33 10.57 12.58
C MET A 1 -7.65 10.40 11.88
N SER A 2 -7.87 10.88 10.64
CA SER A 2 -8.71 10.06 9.73
C SER A 2 -8.32 8.60 9.99
N ASP A 3 -9.29 7.73 10.30
CA ASP A 3 -9.02 6.39 10.86
C ASP A 3 -7.83 5.79 10.12
N GLN A 4 -6.68 5.63 10.81
CA GLN A 4 -5.43 5.37 10.09
C GLN A 4 -5.64 4.09 9.29
N ILE A 5 -5.64 4.21 7.97
CA ILE A 5 -5.76 3.02 7.15
C ILE A 5 -4.39 2.37 7.21
N LYS A 6 -4.35 1.39 8.07
CA LYS A 6 -3.21 0.55 8.30
C LYS A 6 -3.14 -0.41 7.09
N HIS A 7 -1.96 -0.93 6.79
CA HIS A 7 -1.69 -2.03 5.84
C HIS A 7 -1.29 -1.67 4.42
N GLU A 8 0.02 -1.65 4.23
CA GLU A 8 0.67 -2.27 3.08
C GLU A 8 1.99 -2.87 3.54
N CYS A 9 2.40 -3.99 2.95
CA CYS A 9 3.76 -4.51 3.14
C CYS A 9 4.71 -3.88 2.11
N GLY A 10 5.97 -3.73 2.49
CA GLY A 10 7.04 -3.25 1.60
C GLY A 10 7.98 -4.39 1.23
N VAL A 11 8.42 -4.44 -0.04
CA VAL A 11 9.45 -5.37 -0.52
C VAL A 11 10.71 -4.59 -0.89
N ALA A 12 11.88 -5.15 -0.62
CA ALA A 12 13.16 -4.65 -1.09
C ALA A 12 14.03 -5.81 -1.57
N PHE A 13 14.34 -5.86 -2.86
CA PHE A 13 15.17 -6.88 -3.49
C PHE A 13 16.46 -6.26 -4.03
N ILE A 14 17.60 -6.93 -3.82
CA ILE A 14 18.89 -6.55 -4.38
C ILE A 14 19.59 -7.79 -4.95
N ARG A 15 20.15 -7.66 -6.15
CA ARG A 15 21.12 -8.58 -6.75
C ARG A 15 22.41 -7.85 -7.12
N LEU A 16 23.53 -8.23 -6.53
CA LEU A 16 24.86 -7.72 -6.87
C LEU A 16 25.44 -8.45 -8.09
N LEU A 17 25.66 -7.76 -9.20
CA LEU A 17 26.12 -8.37 -10.46
C LEU A 17 27.65 -8.57 -10.53
N LYS A 18 28.39 -8.07 -9.53
CA LYS A 18 29.84 -8.25 -9.37
C LYS A 18 30.15 -9.08 -8.11
N PRO A 19 31.36 -9.66 -7.98
CA PRO A 19 31.76 -10.32 -6.74
C PRO A 19 31.90 -9.31 -5.58
N LEU A 20 31.81 -9.77 -4.33
CA LEU A 20 31.91 -8.90 -3.14
C LEU A 20 33.23 -8.11 -3.08
N SER A 21 34.33 -8.69 -3.59
CA SER A 21 35.64 -8.03 -3.69
C SER A 21 35.63 -6.77 -4.56
N PHE A 22 34.76 -6.72 -5.59
CA PHE A 22 34.56 -5.52 -6.39
C PHE A 22 34.00 -4.37 -5.55
N TYR A 23 32.97 -4.64 -4.73
CA TYR A 23 32.35 -3.60 -3.90
C TYR A 23 33.26 -3.18 -2.74
N GLN A 24 34.04 -4.11 -2.18
CA GLN A 24 35.10 -3.77 -1.23
C GLN A 24 36.09 -2.78 -1.83
N LYS A 25 36.57 -3.03 -3.05
CA LYS A 25 37.53 -2.15 -3.74
C LYS A 25 36.91 -0.81 -4.14
N LYS A 26 35.69 -0.81 -4.69
CA LYS A 26 35.06 0.39 -5.25
C LYS A 26 34.39 1.27 -4.18
N TYR A 27 33.71 0.65 -3.22
CA TYR A 27 32.90 1.35 -2.22
C TYR A 27 33.48 1.27 -0.80
N GLY A 28 34.64 0.62 -0.61
CA GLY A 28 35.31 0.49 0.69
C GLY A 28 34.69 -0.55 1.62
N THR A 29 33.70 -1.33 1.17
CA THR A 29 33.04 -2.36 1.99
C THR A 29 32.40 -3.49 1.18
N ALA A 30 32.59 -4.72 1.63
CA ALA A 30 31.91 -5.91 1.13
C ALA A 30 30.43 -5.96 1.57
N LEU A 31 30.03 -5.13 2.54
CA LEU A 31 28.66 -5.03 3.05
C LEU A 31 27.78 -4.06 2.25
N TYR A 32 28.24 -3.60 1.08
CA TYR A 32 27.52 -2.64 0.24
C TYR A 32 26.05 -3.03 0.04
N GLY A 33 25.77 -4.30 -0.31
CA GLY A 33 24.41 -4.80 -0.50
C GLY A 33 23.55 -4.71 0.76
N LEU A 34 24.09 -5.05 1.93
CA LEU A 34 23.38 -4.93 3.22
C LEU A 34 23.10 -3.48 3.59
N ASN A 35 24.07 -2.58 3.40
CA ASN A 35 23.92 -1.16 3.69
C ASN A 35 22.83 -0.53 2.79
N LYS A 36 22.79 -0.93 1.51
CA LYS A 36 21.71 -0.51 0.60
C LYS A 36 20.37 -1.13 0.99
N LEU A 37 20.33 -2.39 1.40
CA LEU A 37 19.08 -3.03 1.84
C LEU A 37 18.49 -2.31 3.06
N TYR A 38 19.32 -1.96 4.05
CA TYR A 38 18.90 -1.17 5.21
C TYR A 38 18.21 0.13 4.78
N LEU A 39 18.89 0.90 3.92
CA LEU A 39 18.38 2.17 3.44
C LEU A 39 17.08 2.01 2.64
N LEU A 40 16.96 0.99 1.78
CA LEU A 40 15.72 0.70 1.05
C LEU A 40 14.57 0.36 1.99
N MET A 41 14.83 -0.38 3.08
CA MET A 41 13.81 -0.75 4.05
C MET A 41 13.36 0.46 4.88
N GLU A 42 14.30 1.26 5.39
CA GLU A 42 13.99 2.50 6.12
C GLU A 42 13.18 3.49 5.26
N LYS A 43 13.54 3.61 3.97
CA LYS A 43 12.80 4.44 3.00
C LYS A 43 11.45 3.84 2.59
N GLN A 44 11.06 2.69 3.12
CA GLN A 44 9.73 2.09 2.96
C GLN A 44 9.04 1.83 4.30
N HIS A 45 9.50 2.45 5.41
CA HIS A 45 8.91 2.25 6.75
C HIS A 45 7.42 2.63 6.86
N ASN A 46 6.90 3.45 5.95
CA ASN A 46 5.46 3.73 5.83
C ASN A 46 4.65 2.50 5.39
N ARG A 47 5.29 1.47 4.84
CA ARG A 47 4.70 0.20 4.39
C ARG A 47 4.98 -0.97 5.34
N GLY A 48 5.03 -0.72 6.64
CA GLY A 48 5.11 -1.80 7.62
C GLY A 48 5.84 -1.40 8.89
N GLN A 49 5.13 -1.49 10.00
CA GLN A 49 5.64 -1.18 11.35
C GLN A 49 5.42 -2.34 12.33
N ASP A 50 4.70 -3.38 11.92
CA ASP A 50 4.32 -4.49 12.80
C ASP A 50 5.39 -5.58 12.86
N GLY A 51 6.29 -5.62 11.87
CA GLY A 51 7.43 -6.52 11.82
C GLY A 51 8.25 -6.34 10.55
N ALA A 52 9.41 -6.97 10.49
CA ALA A 52 10.26 -6.96 9.30
C ALA A 52 11.08 -8.26 9.22
N GLY A 53 11.72 -8.48 8.09
CA GLY A 53 12.70 -9.56 7.94
C GLY A 53 13.60 -9.37 6.74
N VAL A 54 14.73 -10.07 6.78
CA VAL A 54 15.73 -10.07 5.71
C VAL A 54 16.23 -11.49 5.46
N ALA A 55 16.58 -11.76 4.21
CA ALA A 55 17.25 -12.97 3.77
C ALA A 55 18.38 -12.63 2.80
N THR A 56 19.41 -13.48 2.80
CA THR A 56 20.58 -13.35 1.93
C THR A 56 20.97 -14.72 1.40
N ILE A 57 21.37 -14.77 0.13
CA ILE A 57 21.94 -15.93 -0.53
C ILE A 57 23.33 -15.60 -1.02
N LYS A 58 24.27 -16.46 -0.65
CA LYS A 58 25.65 -16.46 -1.15
C LYS A 58 25.74 -17.32 -2.39
N LEU A 59 26.45 -16.83 -3.40
CA LEU A 59 26.70 -17.59 -4.63
C LEU A 59 27.98 -18.42 -4.52
N ASP A 60 28.07 -19.51 -5.28
CA ASP A 60 29.30 -20.28 -5.46
C ASP A 60 29.93 -20.74 -4.13
N VAL A 61 29.08 -21.26 -3.24
CA VAL A 61 29.49 -21.76 -1.92
C VAL A 61 29.77 -23.25 -1.97
N GLU A 62 30.87 -23.67 -1.36
CA GLU A 62 31.24 -25.08 -1.23
C GLU A 62 30.24 -25.89 -0.38
N PRO A 63 30.02 -27.18 -0.69
CA PRO A 63 29.18 -28.06 0.13
C PRO A 63 29.59 -28.06 1.62
N GLY A 64 28.60 -28.10 2.52
CA GLY A 64 28.82 -28.06 3.96
C GLY A 64 28.94 -26.66 4.57
N LYS A 65 28.98 -25.60 3.75
CA LYS A 65 28.97 -24.20 4.20
C LYS A 65 27.56 -23.60 4.09
N ARG A 66 27.23 -22.66 4.99
CA ARG A 66 25.94 -21.97 4.98
C ARG A 66 25.90 -20.92 3.87
N TYR A 67 24.93 -21.05 2.96
CA TYR A 67 24.70 -20.09 1.87
C TYR A 67 23.41 -19.26 2.03
N ILE A 68 22.39 -19.74 2.77
CA ILE A 68 21.18 -18.96 3.10
C ILE A 68 21.29 -18.43 4.54
N SER A 69 21.10 -17.12 4.73
CA SER A 69 20.89 -16.53 6.06
C SER A 69 19.56 -15.78 6.09
N ARG A 70 18.80 -15.92 7.18
CA ARG A 70 17.50 -15.25 7.36
C ARG A 70 17.33 -14.79 8.80
N HIS A 71 16.79 -13.58 8.99
CA HIS A 71 16.41 -13.07 10.30
C HIS A 71 15.12 -12.25 10.20
N ARG A 72 14.28 -12.30 11.24
CA ARG A 72 12.96 -11.66 11.30
C ARG A 72 12.78 -11.03 12.67
N SER A 73 12.13 -9.88 12.74
CA SER A 73 11.85 -9.16 13.99
C SER A 73 10.42 -8.64 14.03
N MET A 74 9.91 -8.52 15.26
CA MET A 74 8.61 -7.98 15.63
C MET A 74 8.76 -6.83 16.63
N ALA A 75 9.99 -6.33 16.82
CA ALA A 75 10.25 -5.18 17.67
C ALA A 75 9.52 -3.94 17.13
N SER A 76 9.23 -2.97 17.99
CA SER A 76 8.59 -1.70 17.61
C SER A 76 9.36 -0.94 16.52
N ASN A 77 10.68 -1.12 16.46
CA ASN A 77 11.52 -0.74 15.33
C ASN A 77 12.22 -1.98 14.75
N ALA A 78 11.45 -2.84 14.09
CA ALA A 78 11.92 -4.12 13.58
C ALA A 78 13.08 -4.00 12.57
N VAL A 79 13.13 -2.93 11.76
CA VAL A 79 14.23 -2.72 10.80
C VAL A 79 15.53 -2.46 11.56
N ALA A 80 15.55 -1.50 12.49
CA ALA A 80 16.74 -1.22 13.28
C ALA A 80 17.20 -2.45 14.08
N ASP A 81 16.28 -3.18 14.70
CA ASP A 81 16.58 -4.40 15.47
C ASP A 81 17.28 -5.49 14.62
N ILE A 82 16.78 -5.73 13.40
CA ILE A 82 17.40 -6.67 12.46
C ILE A 82 18.82 -6.26 12.10
N PHE A 83 19.01 -4.98 11.75
CA PHE A 83 20.32 -4.52 11.32
C PHE A 83 21.30 -4.36 12.48
N GLU A 84 20.84 -4.14 13.72
CA GLU A 84 21.65 -4.23 14.92
C GLU A 84 22.12 -5.68 15.16
N TYR A 85 21.22 -6.66 15.06
CA TYR A 85 21.57 -8.08 15.15
C TYR A 85 22.64 -8.49 14.11
N ILE A 86 22.50 -8.02 12.87
CA ILE A 86 23.45 -8.29 11.80
C ILE A 86 24.78 -7.57 12.06
N SER A 87 24.74 -6.28 12.39
CA SER A 87 25.94 -5.45 12.59
C SER A 87 26.80 -5.92 13.75
N LYS A 88 26.20 -6.43 14.84
CA LYS A 88 26.94 -7.01 15.98
C LYS A 88 27.94 -8.08 15.56
N LYS A 89 27.57 -8.93 14.59
CA LYS A 89 28.47 -9.99 14.07
C LYS A 89 29.71 -9.42 13.40
N PHE A 90 29.55 -8.32 12.67
CA PHE A 90 30.66 -7.67 11.97
C PHE A 90 31.50 -6.79 12.90
N ALA A 91 30.87 -6.14 13.87
CA ALA A 91 31.57 -5.33 14.87
C ALA A 91 32.55 -6.15 15.73
N GLU A 92 32.20 -7.41 16.04
CA GLU A 92 33.10 -8.34 16.72
C GLU A 92 34.37 -8.62 15.87
N VAL A 93 34.19 -8.89 14.57
CA VAL A 93 35.32 -9.12 13.65
C VAL A 93 36.15 -7.85 13.45
N GLU A 94 35.52 -6.69 13.29
CA GLU A 94 36.22 -5.41 13.13
C GLU A 94 37.08 -5.07 14.35
N LYS A 95 36.61 -5.41 15.56
CA LYS A 95 37.35 -5.20 16.81
C LYS A 95 38.51 -6.19 16.98
N GLU A 96 38.29 -7.47 16.68
CA GLU A 96 39.27 -8.53 16.95
C GLU A 96 40.26 -8.76 15.81
N ARG A 97 39.82 -8.57 14.57
CA ARG A 97 40.53 -8.91 13.31
C ARG A 97 40.19 -7.91 12.19
N PRO A 98 40.58 -6.63 12.32
CA PRO A 98 40.23 -5.59 11.36
C PRO A 98 40.70 -5.89 9.92
N GLU A 99 41.79 -6.62 9.75
CA GLU A 99 42.28 -7.08 8.45
C GLU A 99 41.29 -8.03 7.75
N LYS A 100 40.57 -8.85 8.52
CA LYS A 100 39.54 -9.76 7.99
C LYS A 100 38.26 -9.05 7.59
N MET A 101 38.01 -7.86 8.14
CA MET A 101 36.90 -7.01 7.72
C MET A 101 37.11 -6.41 6.32
N GLN A 102 38.36 -6.34 5.85
CA GLN A 102 38.71 -5.87 4.51
C GLN A 102 38.81 -7.02 3.48
N ASP A 103 38.71 -8.27 3.94
CA ASP A 103 38.83 -9.48 3.12
C ASP A 103 37.44 -10.01 2.74
N ALA A 104 36.97 -9.62 1.55
CA ALA A 104 35.62 -9.94 1.08
C ALA A 104 35.37 -11.46 0.95
N ASP A 105 36.39 -12.23 0.55
CA ASP A 105 36.26 -13.68 0.38
C ASP A 105 36.21 -14.37 1.74
N TRP A 106 37.05 -13.94 2.69
CA TRP A 106 36.98 -14.43 4.06
C TRP A 106 35.62 -14.13 4.71
N LEU A 107 35.11 -12.91 4.54
CA LEU A 107 33.78 -12.52 5.01
C LEU A 107 32.68 -13.39 4.39
N LYS A 108 32.76 -13.65 3.09
CA LYS A 108 31.81 -14.53 2.39
C LYS A 108 31.87 -15.96 2.93
N GLU A 109 33.05 -16.49 3.24
CA GLU A 109 33.18 -17.86 3.72
C GLU A 109 32.74 -18.02 5.19
N HIS A 110 33.04 -17.04 6.05
CA HIS A 110 32.94 -17.22 7.50
C HIS A 110 31.74 -16.51 8.15
N MET A 111 31.25 -15.42 7.55
CA MET A 111 30.21 -14.59 8.16
C MET A 111 28.83 -14.91 7.58
N SER A 112 27.79 -14.90 8.40
CA SER A 112 26.41 -14.93 7.90
C SER A 112 26.01 -13.56 7.32
N PHE A 113 25.02 -13.52 6.43
CA PHE A 113 24.53 -12.29 5.77
C PHE A 113 25.49 -11.63 4.75
N THR A 114 26.65 -12.23 4.47
CA THR A 114 27.56 -11.81 3.40
C THR A 114 27.21 -12.49 2.07
N GLY A 115 26.18 -12.00 1.37
CA GLY A 115 25.71 -12.60 0.12
C GLY A 115 25.39 -11.59 -0.98
N GLU A 116 25.28 -12.09 -2.20
CA GLU A 116 25.07 -11.30 -3.42
C GLU A 116 23.60 -11.20 -3.87
N VAL A 117 22.71 -11.98 -3.25
CA VAL A 117 21.26 -11.87 -3.47
C VAL A 117 20.58 -11.59 -2.13
N LEU A 118 19.85 -10.49 -2.04
CA LEU A 118 19.26 -10.03 -0.79
C LEU A 118 17.78 -9.72 -0.97
N LEU A 119 16.99 -10.04 0.05
CA LEU A 119 15.57 -9.77 0.11
C LEU A 119 15.19 -9.26 1.49
N GLY A 120 14.57 -8.10 1.53
CA GLY A 120 14.00 -7.47 2.71
C GLY A 120 12.49 -7.33 2.57
N HIS A 121 11.81 -7.35 3.71
CA HIS A 121 10.37 -7.17 3.79
C HIS A 121 9.98 -6.37 5.02
N LEU A 122 9.05 -5.43 4.85
CA LEU A 122 8.38 -4.74 5.92
C LEU A 122 6.94 -5.25 5.99
N ARG A 123 6.54 -5.72 7.16
CA ARG A 123 5.23 -6.28 7.39
C ARG A 123 4.33 -5.27 8.06
N TYR A 124 3.14 -5.16 7.51
CA TYR A 124 1.97 -4.70 8.23
C TYR A 124 1.07 -5.91 8.52
N GLY A 125 0.52 -6.01 9.73
CA GLY A 125 -0.29 -7.12 10.21
C GLY A 125 -1.65 -7.24 9.55
N THR A 126 -1.69 -7.66 8.28
CA THR A 126 -2.85 -8.04 7.45
C THR A 126 -3.70 -9.17 7.97
N HIS A 127 -3.16 -10.02 8.85
CA HIS A 127 -3.85 -11.21 9.28
C HIS A 127 -3.22 -11.82 10.55
N GLY A 128 -4.05 -12.51 11.36
CA GLY A 128 -3.62 -13.37 12.46
C GLY A 128 -3.11 -12.66 13.72
N LYS A 129 -2.79 -13.44 14.76
CA LYS A 129 -2.02 -12.94 15.91
C LYS A 129 -0.68 -12.41 15.38
N ASN A 130 -0.29 -11.21 15.79
CA ASN A 130 0.98 -10.62 15.37
C ASN A 130 2.12 -11.53 15.86
N SER A 131 2.67 -12.36 14.97
CA SER A 131 3.64 -13.40 15.31
C SER A 131 4.83 -13.35 14.35
N ILE A 132 5.98 -13.78 14.84
CA ILE A 132 7.20 -13.90 14.02
C ILE A 132 7.00 -14.89 12.86
N GLU A 133 6.10 -15.87 13.00
CA GLU A 133 5.82 -16.85 11.95
C GLU A 133 5.09 -16.23 10.76
N SER A 134 4.36 -15.14 10.97
CA SER A 134 3.71 -14.37 9.92
C SER A 134 4.66 -13.37 9.24
N CYS A 135 5.89 -13.17 9.75
CA CYS A 135 6.87 -12.31 9.09
C CYS A 135 7.56 -13.00 7.92
N HIS A 136 7.65 -12.27 6.82
CA HIS A 136 8.49 -12.62 5.67
C HIS A 136 9.95 -12.24 5.95
N PRO A 137 10.93 -12.76 5.18
CA PRO A 137 10.78 -13.78 4.13
C PRO A 137 10.46 -15.18 4.65
N PHE A 138 9.65 -15.94 3.93
CA PHE A 138 9.44 -17.37 4.16
C PHE A 138 10.53 -18.17 3.46
N LEU A 139 10.89 -19.33 4.02
CA LEU A 139 11.96 -20.19 3.52
C LEU A 139 11.44 -21.63 3.43
N ARG A 140 11.52 -22.21 2.23
CA ARG A 140 11.35 -23.63 1.94
C ARG A 140 12.73 -24.24 1.72
N GLN A 141 13.06 -25.27 2.49
CA GLN A 141 14.39 -25.88 2.48
C GLN A 141 14.39 -27.25 1.82
N ASN A 142 15.49 -27.53 1.11
CA ASN A 142 15.76 -28.83 0.50
C ASN A 142 17.29 -29.07 0.48
N ASN A 143 17.74 -30.33 0.42
CA ASN A 143 19.17 -30.62 0.28
C ASN A 143 19.72 -30.27 -1.12
N TRP A 144 18.86 -30.20 -2.14
CA TRP A 144 19.23 -29.69 -3.46
C TRP A 144 19.13 -28.18 -3.47
N MET A 145 20.24 -27.49 -3.68
CA MET A 145 20.32 -26.03 -3.67
C MET A 145 19.28 -25.38 -4.60
N THR A 146 19.06 -25.96 -5.78
CA THR A 146 18.08 -25.50 -6.79
C THR A 146 16.61 -25.67 -6.37
N ARG A 147 16.31 -26.45 -5.32
CA ARG A 147 14.95 -26.64 -4.78
C ARG A 147 14.64 -25.78 -3.55
N ASN A 148 15.62 -25.00 -3.08
CA ASN A 148 15.41 -24.06 -1.98
C ASN A 148 14.76 -22.78 -2.51
N LEU A 149 13.80 -22.24 -1.77
CA LEU A 149 13.04 -21.06 -2.16
C LEU A 149 12.84 -20.13 -0.95
N VAL A 150 13.17 -18.86 -1.14
CA VAL A 150 12.86 -17.77 -0.21
C VAL A 150 11.83 -16.87 -0.88
N ILE A 151 10.73 -16.52 -0.19
CA ILE A 151 9.73 -15.58 -0.74
C ILE A 151 9.40 -14.46 0.23
N ALA A 152 9.14 -13.27 -0.32
CA ALA A 152 8.52 -12.16 0.38
C ALA A 152 7.57 -11.42 -0.57
N GLY A 153 6.54 -10.77 -0.05
CA GLY A 153 5.64 -10.04 -0.94
C GLY A 153 4.56 -9.26 -0.23
N ASN A 154 4.02 -8.28 -0.94
CA ASN A 154 2.77 -7.62 -0.58
C ASN A 154 1.67 -8.28 -1.40
N PHE A 155 0.96 -9.22 -0.81
CA PHE A 155 -0.12 -9.92 -1.49
C PHE A 155 -1.26 -10.31 -0.56
N ASN A 156 -2.44 -10.43 -1.15
CA ASN A 156 -3.59 -11.08 -0.54
C ASN A 156 -4.34 -11.83 -1.65
N MET A 157 -4.51 -13.14 -1.46
CA MET A 157 -5.26 -13.99 -2.38
C MET A 157 -6.72 -14.09 -1.93
N THR A 158 -7.67 -13.95 -2.85
CA THR A 158 -9.11 -14.01 -2.57
C THR A 158 -9.65 -15.45 -2.64
N ASN A 159 -8.91 -16.36 -3.28
CA ASN A 159 -9.31 -17.75 -3.51
C ASN A 159 -8.44 -18.78 -2.79
N VAL A 160 -7.99 -18.47 -1.57
CA VAL A 160 -7.12 -19.36 -0.77
C VAL A 160 -7.70 -20.76 -0.60
N ASP A 161 -9.01 -20.89 -0.42
CA ASP A 161 -9.70 -22.20 -0.31
C ASP A 161 -9.49 -23.09 -1.55
N GLU A 162 -9.66 -22.51 -2.75
CA GLU A 162 -9.46 -23.22 -4.02
C GLU A 162 -8.00 -23.61 -4.21
N LEU A 163 -7.08 -22.70 -3.85
CA LEU A 163 -5.65 -22.94 -3.99
C LEU A 163 -5.15 -24.01 -3.00
N LEU A 164 -5.70 -24.03 -1.79
CA LEU A 164 -5.42 -25.07 -0.80
C LEU A 164 -5.92 -26.44 -1.29
N GLN A 165 -7.15 -26.49 -1.81
CA GLN A 165 -7.69 -27.73 -2.38
C GLN A 165 -6.84 -28.26 -3.54
N GLN A 166 -6.34 -27.38 -4.42
CA GLN A 166 -5.41 -27.78 -5.48
C GLN A 166 -4.13 -28.42 -4.94
N LEU A 167 -3.57 -27.90 -3.84
CA LEU A 167 -2.40 -28.52 -3.20
C LEU A 167 -2.74 -29.89 -2.62
N TYR A 168 -3.91 -30.05 -2.00
CA TYR A 168 -4.38 -31.36 -1.52
C TYR A 168 -4.58 -32.37 -2.66
N ASP A 169 -5.17 -31.94 -3.78
CA ASP A 169 -5.38 -32.80 -4.95
C ASP A 169 -4.04 -33.23 -5.60
N LEU A 170 -2.99 -32.42 -5.44
CA LEU A 170 -1.62 -32.76 -5.83
C LEU A 170 -0.90 -33.68 -4.81
N GLY A 171 -1.58 -34.09 -3.74
CA GLY A 171 -1.03 -34.93 -2.67
C GLY A 171 -0.16 -34.18 -1.66
N GLN A 172 -0.19 -32.85 -1.64
CA GLN A 172 0.52 -32.07 -0.63
C GLN A 172 -0.31 -31.87 0.64
N HIS A 173 0.37 -31.57 1.75
CA HIS A 173 -0.28 -31.31 3.03
C HIS A 173 0.22 -29.99 3.62
N PRO A 174 -0.32 -28.83 3.19
CA PRO A 174 0.09 -27.53 3.69
C PRO A 174 -0.16 -27.42 5.20
N LYS A 175 0.84 -26.91 5.92
CA LYS A 175 0.82 -26.81 7.39
C LYS A 175 -0.21 -25.83 7.96
N GLU A 176 -0.69 -24.90 7.13
CA GLU A 176 -1.55 -23.80 7.54
C GLU A 176 -2.36 -23.32 6.33
N LYS A 177 -3.63 -22.97 6.59
CA LYS A 177 -4.50 -22.28 5.63
C LYS A 177 -4.13 -20.79 5.61
N ALA A 178 -3.03 -20.47 4.93
CA ALA A 178 -2.57 -19.11 4.71
C ALA A 178 -2.21 -18.91 3.23
N ASP A 179 -2.48 -17.72 2.71
CA ASP A 179 -2.14 -17.34 1.33
C ASP A 179 -0.63 -17.51 1.06
N THR A 180 0.20 -17.12 2.01
CA THR A 180 1.66 -17.16 1.89
C THR A 180 2.19 -18.58 1.84
N VAL A 181 1.64 -19.49 2.65
CA VAL A 181 1.99 -20.91 2.61
C VAL A 181 1.56 -21.52 1.27
N THR A 182 0.35 -21.19 0.83
CA THR A 182 -0.20 -21.72 -0.42
C THR A 182 0.60 -21.26 -1.64
N VAL A 183 1.00 -19.98 -1.68
CA VAL A 183 1.88 -19.43 -2.72
C VAL A 183 3.26 -20.09 -2.67
N LEU A 184 3.87 -20.20 -1.48
CA LEU A 184 5.19 -20.82 -1.30
C LEU A 184 5.21 -22.26 -1.82
N GLU A 185 4.25 -23.08 -1.40
CA GLU A 185 4.22 -24.49 -1.76
C GLU A 185 3.83 -24.71 -3.22
N LYS A 186 2.99 -23.84 -3.81
CA LYS A 186 2.66 -23.91 -5.24
C LYS A 186 3.85 -23.54 -6.12
N ILE A 187 4.67 -22.56 -5.75
CA ILE A 187 5.95 -22.30 -6.43
C ILE A 187 6.91 -23.46 -6.19
N GLY A 188 7.03 -23.94 -4.94
CA GLY A 188 7.86 -25.08 -4.57
C GLY A 188 7.55 -26.35 -5.35
N HIS A 189 6.27 -26.63 -5.61
CA HIS A 189 5.83 -27.78 -6.40
C HIS A 189 6.38 -27.77 -7.83
N PHE A 190 6.19 -26.65 -8.53
CA PHE A 190 6.63 -26.52 -9.92
C PHE A 190 8.15 -26.37 -10.01
N LEU A 191 8.79 -25.79 -8.99
CA LEU A 191 10.24 -25.80 -8.84
C LEU A 191 10.78 -27.23 -8.74
N ASP A 192 10.23 -28.06 -7.85
CA ASP A 192 10.66 -29.45 -7.69
C ASP A 192 10.45 -30.25 -8.98
N THR A 193 9.33 -30.03 -9.67
CA THR A 193 9.00 -30.68 -10.95
C THR A 193 9.99 -30.28 -12.05
N GLU A 194 10.33 -29.00 -12.16
CA GLU A 194 11.30 -28.51 -13.15
C GLU A 194 12.70 -29.08 -12.89
N VAL A 195 13.14 -29.07 -11.63
CA VAL A 195 14.43 -29.65 -11.23
C VAL A 195 14.47 -31.15 -11.52
N GLN A 196 13.40 -31.89 -11.22
CA GLN A 196 13.33 -33.32 -11.53
C GLN A 196 13.35 -33.58 -13.04
N GLY A 197 12.58 -32.81 -13.82
CA GLY A 197 12.53 -32.95 -15.28
C GLY A 197 13.89 -32.72 -15.94
N LEU A 198 14.63 -31.67 -15.51
CA LEU A 198 15.99 -31.40 -15.99
C LEU A 198 16.98 -32.49 -15.58
N PHE A 199 16.87 -33.00 -14.34
CA PHE A 199 17.72 -34.11 -13.89
C PHE A 199 17.53 -35.35 -14.78
N ASP A 200 16.28 -35.76 -15.02
CA ASP A 200 15.96 -36.93 -15.84
C ASP A 200 16.31 -36.72 -17.32
N GLN A 201 16.21 -35.48 -17.82
CA GLN A 201 16.68 -35.11 -19.14
C GLN A 201 18.19 -35.30 -19.26
N PHE A 202 18.99 -34.66 -18.40
CA PHE A 202 20.46 -34.73 -18.50
C PHE A 202 20.99 -36.15 -18.28
N LYS A 203 20.31 -36.96 -17.44
CA LYS A 203 20.60 -38.39 -17.31
C LYS A 203 20.37 -39.16 -18.62
N ARG A 204 19.26 -38.92 -19.31
CA ARG A 204 18.98 -39.55 -20.62
C ARG A 204 19.96 -39.10 -21.72
N GLU A 205 20.48 -37.89 -21.62
CA GLU A 205 21.52 -37.36 -22.52
C GLU A 205 22.92 -37.93 -22.23
N GLY A 206 23.06 -38.82 -21.24
CA GLY A 206 24.31 -39.52 -20.94
C GLY A 206 25.19 -38.85 -19.89
N ASN A 207 24.68 -37.88 -19.13
CA ASN A 207 25.44 -37.28 -18.02
C ASN A 207 25.34 -38.14 -16.76
N ASP A 208 26.42 -38.84 -16.41
CA ASP A 208 26.46 -39.68 -15.22
C ASP A 208 26.91 -38.95 -13.94
N ASP A 209 27.58 -37.81 -14.07
CA ASP A 209 28.02 -37.00 -12.93
C ASP A 209 26.88 -36.13 -12.37
N ASN A 210 26.37 -36.51 -11.20
CA ASN A 210 25.32 -35.77 -10.50
C ASN A 210 25.77 -34.37 -10.06
N ILE A 211 27.07 -34.14 -9.83
CA ILE A 211 27.59 -32.82 -9.46
C ILE A 211 27.51 -31.88 -10.66
N ALA A 212 27.95 -32.34 -11.84
CA ALA A 212 27.80 -31.61 -13.09
C ALA A 212 26.31 -31.34 -13.40
N ILE A 213 25.45 -32.35 -13.30
CA ILE A 213 24.00 -32.18 -13.52
C ILE A 213 23.42 -31.11 -12.60
N SER A 214 23.80 -31.08 -11.32
CA SER A 214 23.29 -30.05 -10.39
C SER A 214 23.63 -28.63 -10.83
N LYS A 215 24.83 -28.41 -11.40
CA LYS A 215 25.24 -27.12 -11.98
C LYS A 215 24.43 -26.80 -13.23
N MET A 216 24.30 -27.76 -14.15
CA MET A 216 23.53 -27.62 -15.39
C MET A 216 22.06 -27.30 -15.12
N ILE A 217 21.44 -27.90 -14.10
CA ILE A 217 20.07 -27.58 -13.69
C ILE A 217 19.97 -26.09 -13.31
N GLY A 218 20.90 -25.56 -12.52
CA GLY A 218 20.89 -24.15 -12.13
C GLY A 218 21.01 -23.19 -13.32
N GLU A 219 21.81 -23.56 -14.33
CA GLU A 219 22.02 -22.77 -15.54
C GLU A 219 20.79 -22.80 -16.48
N ASN A 220 20.12 -23.95 -16.61
CA ASN A 220 19.08 -24.19 -17.60
C ASN A 220 17.64 -24.06 -17.05
N MET A 221 17.47 -23.75 -15.77
CA MET A 221 16.14 -23.65 -15.19
C MET A 221 15.32 -22.48 -15.76
N ASP A 222 14.12 -22.80 -16.23
CA ASP A 222 13.14 -21.84 -16.74
C ASP A 222 12.25 -21.33 -15.59
N VAL A 223 12.68 -20.22 -14.99
CA VAL A 223 11.96 -19.56 -13.89
C VAL A 223 10.60 -19.05 -14.36
N ALA A 224 10.49 -18.53 -15.58
CA ALA A 224 9.24 -18.00 -16.11
C ALA A 224 8.17 -19.09 -16.22
N LYS A 225 8.53 -20.28 -16.71
CA LYS A 225 7.63 -21.45 -16.80
C LYS A 225 7.18 -21.94 -15.42
N ILE A 226 8.06 -21.92 -14.42
CA ILE A 226 7.68 -22.23 -13.03
C ILE A 226 6.60 -21.25 -12.58
N LEU A 227 6.84 -19.94 -12.72
CA LEU A 227 5.91 -18.89 -12.31
C LEU A 227 4.58 -18.94 -13.09
N LYS A 228 4.62 -19.17 -14.41
CA LYS A 228 3.43 -19.36 -15.26
C LYS A 228 2.52 -20.48 -14.75
N LYS A 229 3.11 -21.62 -14.39
CA LYS A 229 2.35 -22.75 -13.84
C LYS A 229 1.83 -22.46 -12.43
N SER A 230 2.64 -21.81 -11.59
CA SER A 230 2.25 -21.45 -10.22
C SER A 230 1.08 -20.47 -10.17
N ALA A 231 1.14 -19.41 -10.98
CA ALA A 231 0.21 -18.29 -10.93
C ALA A 231 -1.11 -18.51 -11.69
N LYS A 232 -1.22 -19.60 -12.47
CA LYS A 232 -2.35 -19.88 -13.37
C LYS A 232 -3.75 -19.66 -12.77
N ASN A 233 -3.94 -20.01 -11.49
CA ASN A 233 -5.24 -19.94 -10.82
C ASN A 233 -5.26 -18.93 -9.66
N TRP A 234 -4.26 -18.05 -9.55
CA TRP A 234 -4.25 -17.04 -8.48
C TRP A 234 -5.27 -15.95 -8.77
N ASP A 235 -6.11 -15.66 -7.77
CA ASP A 235 -7.02 -14.53 -7.78
C ASP A 235 -6.67 -13.65 -6.57
N GLY A 236 -6.39 -12.37 -6.81
CA GLY A 236 -5.90 -11.45 -5.79
C GLY A 236 -5.00 -10.36 -6.35
N GLY A 237 -4.49 -9.53 -5.45
CA GLY A 237 -3.50 -8.50 -5.75
C GLY A 237 -2.17 -8.89 -5.13
N TYR A 238 -1.08 -8.78 -5.88
CA TYR A 238 0.22 -9.27 -5.43
C TYR A 238 1.42 -8.62 -6.11
N THR A 239 2.43 -8.31 -5.30
CA THR A 239 3.84 -8.17 -5.70
C THR A 239 4.64 -9.17 -4.89
N ILE A 240 5.21 -10.19 -5.55
CA ILE A 240 5.96 -11.28 -4.90
C ILE A 240 7.39 -11.28 -5.40
N ALA A 241 8.35 -11.19 -4.48
CA ALA A 241 9.76 -11.42 -4.74
C ALA A 241 10.19 -12.79 -4.22
N GLY A 242 10.96 -13.52 -5.02
CA GLY A 242 11.52 -14.80 -4.64
C GLY A 242 13.00 -14.92 -4.98
N ILE A 243 13.73 -15.68 -4.16
CA ILE A 243 15.11 -16.07 -4.42
C ILE A 243 15.21 -17.59 -4.35
N LEU A 244 15.74 -18.20 -5.40
CA LEU A 244 16.05 -19.62 -5.48
C LEU A 244 17.45 -19.87 -4.94
N GLY A 245 17.66 -21.02 -4.29
CA GLY A 245 18.88 -21.27 -3.53
C GLY A 245 20.18 -21.19 -4.33
N HIS A 246 20.16 -21.47 -5.63
CA HIS A 246 21.34 -21.38 -6.50
C HIS A 246 21.64 -19.97 -6.99
N GLY A 247 20.74 -19.00 -6.76
CA GLY A 247 20.98 -17.58 -7.02
C GLY A 247 20.08 -16.91 -8.05
N ASP A 248 19.25 -17.66 -8.79
CA ASP A 248 18.20 -17.03 -9.59
C ASP A 248 17.16 -16.39 -8.69
N ALA A 249 16.61 -15.28 -9.12
CA ALA A 249 15.60 -14.54 -8.39
C ALA A 249 14.52 -14.01 -9.34
N PHE A 250 13.39 -13.62 -8.76
CA PHE A 250 12.31 -12.98 -9.50
C PHE A 250 11.57 -11.95 -8.65
N VAL A 251 10.96 -10.97 -9.31
CA VAL A 251 9.92 -10.10 -8.74
C VAL A 251 8.75 -10.08 -9.71
N MET A 252 7.61 -10.62 -9.29
CA MET A 252 6.42 -10.75 -10.13
C MET A 252 5.25 -9.91 -9.64
N ARG A 253 4.41 -9.47 -10.58
CA ARG A 253 3.28 -8.58 -10.33
C ARG A 253 1.97 -9.19 -10.84
N ASP A 254 0.87 -8.90 -10.15
CA ASP A 254 -0.46 -9.34 -10.52
C ASP A 254 -0.90 -8.81 -11.91
N PRO A 255 -1.78 -9.54 -12.63
CA PRO A 255 -2.15 -9.22 -14.00
C PRO A 255 -2.96 -7.93 -14.16
N ALA A 256 -3.65 -7.48 -13.11
CA ALA A 256 -4.39 -6.21 -13.11
C ALA A 256 -3.50 -5.02 -12.69
N GLY A 257 -2.28 -5.27 -12.22
CA GLY A 257 -1.35 -4.26 -11.73
C GLY A 257 -1.81 -3.61 -10.42
N ILE A 258 -2.57 -4.31 -9.58
CA ILE A 258 -3.14 -3.83 -8.32
C ILE A 258 -2.04 -3.34 -7.38
N ARG A 259 -1.00 -4.16 -7.16
CA ARG A 259 0.12 -3.83 -6.28
C ARG A 259 1.30 -3.26 -7.07
N PRO A 260 1.96 -2.17 -6.61
CA PRO A 260 3.08 -1.59 -7.32
C PRO A 260 4.36 -2.40 -7.14
N ALA A 261 5.23 -2.32 -8.14
CA ALA A 261 6.60 -2.84 -8.09
C ALA A 261 7.47 -2.04 -9.06
N TYR A 262 8.57 -1.49 -8.57
CA TYR A 262 9.50 -0.68 -9.34
C TYR A 262 10.88 -1.32 -9.32
N TYR A 263 11.65 -1.16 -10.39
CA TYR A 263 13.00 -1.69 -10.50
C TYR A 263 13.96 -0.74 -11.21
N TYR A 264 15.23 -0.91 -10.91
CA TYR A 264 16.36 -0.26 -11.58
C TYR A 264 17.50 -1.27 -11.69
N HIS A 265 18.29 -1.16 -12.75
CA HIS A 265 19.53 -1.90 -12.86
C HIS A 265 20.59 -1.15 -13.66
N ASN A 266 21.85 -1.53 -13.43
CA ASN A 266 23.02 -1.16 -14.22
C ASN A 266 24.01 -2.33 -14.25
N ASP A 267 25.25 -2.11 -14.68
CA ASP A 267 26.27 -3.17 -14.78
C ASP A 267 26.70 -3.80 -13.45
N GLU A 268 26.30 -3.21 -12.31
CA GLU A 268 26.71 -3.61 -10.97
C GLU A 268 25.55 -4.16 -10.14
N ILE A 269 24.32 -3.75 -10.36
CA ILE A 269 23.23 -4.10 -9.44
C ILE A 269 21.89 -4.16 -10.15
N VAL A 270 21.02 -5.03 -9.65
CA VAL A 270 19.57 -4.99 -9.88
C VAL A 270 18.90 -4.73 -8.53
N VAL A 271 17.96 -3.80 -8.50
CA VAL A 271 17.13 -3.49 -7.33
C VAL A 271 15.67 -3.46 -7.72
N ALA A 272 14.80 -3.96 -6.85
CA ALA A 272 13.37 -3.77 -6.96
C ALA A 272 12.72 -3.47 -5.61
N THR A 273 11.72 -2.60 -5.60
CA THR A 273 10.98 -2.16 -4.40
C THR A 273 9.50 -1.94 -4.66
N SER A 274 8.70 -1.84 -3.60
CA SER A 274 7.30 -1.43 -3.71
C SER A 274 7.14 0.05 -4.09
N GLU A 275 8.13 0.90 -3.80
CA GLU A 275 8.10 2.34 -4.10
C GLU A 275 9.33 2.83 -4.85
N ARG A 276 9.11 3.61 -5.92
CA ARG A 276 10.16 4.27 -6.71
C ARG A 276 11.07 5.18 -5.87
N PRO A 277 10.58 6.09 -5.00
CA PRO A 277 11.45 6.97 -4.22
C PRO A 277 12.49 6.27 -3.34
N ALA A 278 12.23 5.02 -2.93
CA ALA A 278 13.19 4.24 -2.16
C ALA A 278 14.45 3.94 -2.99
N ILE A 279 14.28 3.55 -4.26
CA ILE A 279 15.40 3.32 -5.20
C ILE A 279 16.15 4.61 -5.47
N GLN A 280 15.43 5.69 -5.80
CA GLN A 280 16.04 7.00 -6.10
C GLN A 280 16.90 7.50 -4.95
N THR A 281 16.40 7.40 -3.72
CA THR A 281 17.14 7.83 -2.53
C THR A 281 18.32 6.91 -2.21
N ALA A 282 18.16 5.60 -2.38
CA ALA A 282 19.22 4.66 -2.04
C ALA A 282 20.37 4.63 -3.07
N PHE A 283 20.08 4.92 -4.33
CA PHE A 283 21.03 4.79 -5.44
C PHE A 283 21.37 6.11 -6.15
N ASN A 284 20.76 7.23 -5.75
CA ASN A 284 20.92 8.53 -6.39
C ASN A 284 20.61 8.50 -7.89
N VAL A 285 19.53 7.82 -8.26
CA VAL A 285 19.10 7.65 -9.65
C VAL A 285 17.96 8.61 -10.00
N PRO A 286 17.93 9.13 -11.23
CA PRO A 286 16.88 10.04 -11.68
C PRO A 286 15.54 9.28 -11.87
N PHE A 287 14.47 10.03 -12.10
CA PHE A 287 13.11 9.48 -12.12
C PHE A 287 12.87 8.51 -13.29
N GLU A 288 13.39 8.87 -14.46
CA GLU A 288 13.26 8.18 -15.74
C GLU A 288 13.94 6.81 -15.78
N ASP A 289 14.95 6.59 -14.93
CA ASP A 289 15.71 5.34 -14.88
C ASP A 289 14.99 4.25 -14.08
N VAL A 290 14.04 4.63 -13.22
CA VAL A 290 13.30 3.67 -12.38
C VAL A 290 12.00 3.27 -13.07
N LYS A 291 11.98 2.03 -13.55
CA LYS A 291 10.88 1.45 -14.31
C LYS A 291 9.89 0.75 -13.38
N GLU A 292 8.64 0.65 -13.81
CA GLU A 292 7.62 -0.16 -13.14
C GLU A 292 7.56 -1.54 -13.80
N ILE A 293 7.47 -2.62 -13.01
CA ILE A 293 7.25 -3.97 -13.55
C ILE A 293 5.84 -4.02 -14.15
N LYS A 294 5.73 -4.50 -15.39
CA LYS A 294 4.45 -4.56 -16.10
C LYS A 294 3.45 -5.49 -15.39
N PRO A 295 2.13 -5.20 -15.46
CA PRO A 295 1.12 -6.13 -14.98
C PRO A 295 1.28 -7.53 -15.59
N GLY A 296 1.14 -8.57 -14.76
CA GLY A 296 1.25 -9.97 -15.18
C GLY A 296 2.65 -10.41 -15.62
N HIS A 297 3.68 -9.58 -15.39
CA HIS A 297 5.07 -9.90 -15.71
C HIS A 297 5.89 -10.21 -14.45
N ALA A 298 7.01 -10.87 -14.66
CA ALA A 298 8.07 -11.08 -13.69
C ALA A 298 9.39 -10.52 -14.22
N LEU A 299 10.05 -9.71 -13.40
CA LEU A 299 11.47 -9.40 -13.56
C LEU A 299 12.26 -10.59 -13.04
N ILE A 300 12.90 -11.34 -13.93
CA ILE A 300 13.73 -12.51 -13.63
C ILE A 300 15.20 -12.09 -13.69
N VAL A 301 15.94 -12.43 -12.65
CA VAL A 301 17.38 -12.14 -12.55
C VAL A 301 18.12 -13.44 -12.31
N LYS A 302 18.81 -13.91 -13.34
CA LYS A 302 19.56 -15.17 -13.31
C LYS A 302 20.86 -15.01 -12.52
N LYS A 303 21.39 -16.13 -12.01
CA LYS A 303 22.67 -16.17 -11.26
C LYS A 303 23.80 -15.52 -12.05
N ASN A 304 23.88 -15.80 -13.35
CA ASN A 304 24.88 -15.28 -14.28
C ASN A 304 24.75 -13.77 -14.58
N GLY A 305 23.70 -13.11 -14.06
CA GLY A 305 23.44 -11.69 -14.25
C GLY A 305 22.53 -11.35 -15.43
N THR A 306 22.00 -12.33 -16.17
CA THR A 306 20.95 -12.07 -17.17
C THR A 306 19.69 -11.52 -16.49
N ILE A 307 19.10 -10.49 -17.08
CA ILE A 307 17.91 -9.79 -16.58
C ILE A 307 16.86 -9.81 -17.68
N GLU A 308 15.69 -10.36 -17.39
CA GLU A 308 14.59 -10.51 -18.34
C GLU A 308 13.27 -10.10 -17.68
N GLU A 309 12.40 -9.42 -18.43
CA GLU A 309 11.03 -9.12 -18.00
C GLU A 309 10.07 -9.99 -18.84
N GLU A 310 9.55 -11.06 -18.23
CA GLU A 310 8.71 -12.03 -18.92
C GLU A 310 7.25 -11.98 -18.47
N GLN A 311 6.32 -12.13 -19.40
CA GLN A 311 4.91 -12.31 -19.08
C GLN A 311 4.72 -13.69 -18.43
N VAL A 312 4.21 -13.73 -17.20
CA VAL A 312 3.96 -14.97 -16.44
C VAL A 312 2.48 -15.23 -16.15
N SER A 313 1.61 -14.26 -16.43
CA SER A 313 0.17 -14.38 -16.27
C SER A 313 -0.55 -13.89 -17.52
N GLU A 314 -1.78 -14.36 -17.75
CA GLU A 314 -2.65 -13.79 -18.78
C GLU A 314 -2.99 -12.35 -18.42
N LEU A 315 -2.92 -11.45 -19.41
CA LEU A 315 -3.19 -10.03 -19.20
C LEU A 315 -4.69 -9.79 -19.05
N VAL A 316 -5.04 -8.95 -18.07
CA VAL A 316 -6.40 -8.46 -17.86
C VAL A 316 -6.40 -6.94 -17.97
N GLU A 317 -7.58 -6.32 -17.87
CA GLU A 317 -7.68 -4.87 -17.81
C GLU A 317 -6.87 -4.31 -16.64
N LYS A 318 -6.01 -3.33 -16.90
CA LYS A 318 -5.21 -2.68 -15.86
C LYS A 318 -6.12 -1.87 -14.94
N LYS A 319 -6.22 -2.30 -13.68
CA LYS A 319 -6.98 -1.67 -12.60
C LYS A 319 -6.08 -1.43 -11.39
N SER A 320 -4.96 -0.74 -11.62
CA SER A 320 -4.02 -0.39 -10.55
C SER A 320 -4.70 0.44 -9.45
N CYS A 321 -4.36 0.16 -8.19
CA CYS A 321 -4.99 0.76 -7.03
C CYS A 321 -4.93 2.31 -7.06
N SER A 322 -6.08 2.98 -7.05
CA SER A 322 -6.15 4.44 -6.93
C SER A 322 -5.76 4.95 -5.54
N PHE A 323 -5.94 4.14 -4.49
CA PHE A 323 -5.65 4.51 -3.10
C PHE A 323 -4.15 4.65 -2.83
N GLU A 324 -3.32 3.98 -3.63
CA GLU A 324 -1.87 4.23 -3.68
C GLU A 324 -1.57 5.70 -3.98
N ARG A 325 -2.33 6.28 -4.92
CA ARG A 325 -2.16 7.67 -5.36
C ARG A 325 -2.79 8.66 -4.40
N ILE A 326 -3.92 8.31 -3.80
CA ILE A 326 -4.62 9.15 -2.81
C ILE A 326 -3.81 9.24 -1.50
N TYR A 327 -3.35 8.11 -0.96
CA TYR A 327 -2.91 8.03 0.44
C TYR A 327 -1.60 7.24 0.66
N PHE A 328 -1.52 5.97 0.25
CA PHE A 328 -0.50 5.04 0.76
C PHE A 328 0.93 5.32 0.31
N SER A 329 1.10 5.58 -0.98
CA SER A 329 2.43 5.83 -1.52
C SER A 329 2.98 7.17 -1.03
N ARG A 330 4.30 7.31 -1.02
CA ARG A 330 4.93 8.58 -0.68
C ARG A 330 4.59 9.64 -1.71
N GLY A 331 4.08 10.77 -1.23
CA GLY A 331 3.85 11.95 -2.06
C GLY A 331 5.11 12.62 -2.61
N SER A 332 6.31 12.14 -2.24
CA SER A 332 7.58 12.58 -2.84
C SER A 332 7.84 11.99 -4.23
N ASP A 333 7.06 10.99 -4.66
CA ASP A 333 7.08 10.53 -6.05
C ASP A 333 6.46 11.60 -6.96
N ALA A 334 7.17 11.99 -8.03
CA ALA A 334 6.77 13.09 -8.89
C ALA A 334 5.41 12.87 -9.59
N ALA A 335 5.05 11.63 -9.95
CA ALA A 335 3.75 11.34 -10.52
C ALA A 335 2.65 11.51 -9.47
N ILE A 336 2.84 10.91 -8.29
CA ILE A 336 1.89 10.95 -7.17
C ILE A 336 1.68 12.38 -6.67
N TYR A 337 2.75 13.17 -6.60
CA TYR A 337 2.69 14.57 -6.22
C TYR A 337 1.75 15.36 -7.15
N ARG A 338 1.88 15.17 -8.46
CA ARG A 338 1.05 15.84 -9.47
C ARG A 338 -0.40 15.36 -9.41
N GLU A 339 -0.61 14.04 -9.29
CA GLU A 339 -1.93 13.42 -9.16
C GLU A 339 -2.67 13.97 -7.91
N ARG A 340 -2.00 14.02 -6.74
CA ARG A 340 -2.58 14.59 -5.51
C ARG A 340 -2.92 16.06 -5.63
N LYS A 341 -2.06 16.87 -6.23
CA LYS A 341 -2.40 18.28 -6.52
C LYS A 341 -3.63 18.39 -7.42
N GLN A 342 -3.75 17.51 -8.41
CA GLN A 342 -4.91 17.50 -9.28
C GLN A 342 -6.20 17.09 -8.53
N LEU A 343 -6.13 16.13 -7.60
CA LEU A 343 -7.25 15.78 -6.72
C LEU A 343 -7.79 16.99 -5.96
N GLY A 344 -6.90 17.78 -5.34
CA GLY A 344 -7.30 19.00 -4.63
C GLY A 344 -7.86 20.09 -5.54
N ARG A 345 -7.27 20.27 -6.74
CA ARG A 345 -7.73 21.26 -7.70
C ARG A 345 -9.14 20.97 -8.23
N LEU A 346 -9.47 19.70 -8.45
CA LEU A 346 -10.77 19.30 -8.98
C LEU A 346 -11.92 19.46 -7.98
N LEU A 347 -11.63 19.65 -6.69
CA LEU A 347 -12.64 19.94 -5.66
C LEU A 347 -13.08 21.41 -5.63
N VAL A 348 -12.32 22.31 -6.27
CA VAL A 348 -12.55 23.76 -6.19
C VAL A 348 -13.97 24.17 -6.57
N PRO A 349 -14.56 23.72 -7.70
CA PRO A 349 -15.91 24.16 -8.08
C PRO A 349 -16.95 23.85 -7.00
N THR A 350 -16.98 22.61 -6.51
CA THR A 350 -17.93 22.17 -5.48
C THR A 350 -17.72 22.88 -4.15
N ILE A 351 -16.47 23.19 -3.78
CA ILE A 351 -16.19 23.96 -2.57
C ILE A 351 -16.67 25.41 -2.72
N LEU A 352 -16.44 26.05 -3.87
CA LEU A 352 -16.86 27.42 -4.12
C LEU A 352 -18.38 27.57 -4.06
N GLU A 353 -19.12 26.61 -4.62
CA GLU A 353 -20.58 26.53 -4.49
C GLU A 353 -21.00 26.37 -3.03
N ALA A 354 -20.33 25.51 -2.25
CA ALA A 354 -20.69 25.25 -0.85
C ALA A 354 -20.40 26.41 0.13
N VAL A 355 -19.56 27.37 -0.27
CA VAL A 355 -19.28 28.61 0.47
C VAL A 355 -19.95 29.84 -0.16
N ASP A 356 -20.90 29.64 -1.07
CA ASP A 356 -21.63 30.72 -1.77
C ASP A 356 -20.68 31.72 -2.47
N HIS A 357 -19.53 31.23 -2.93
CA HIS A 357 -18.44 32.03 -3.51
C HIS A 357 -17.86 33.11 -2.56
N ASP A 358 -18.13 33.07 -1.25
CA ASP A 358 -17.61 34.01 -0.26
C ASP A 358 -16.16 33.69 0.14
N ILE A 359 -15.21 34.18 -0.64
CA ILE A 359 -13.78 34.02 -0.35
C ILE A 359 -13.33 34.83 0.87
N ARG A 360 -13.99 35.95 1.18
CA ARG A 360 -13.55 36.88 2.24
C ARG A 360 -13.74 36.28 3.62
N ASN A 361 -14.83 35.54 3.81
CA ASN A 361 -15.15 34.86 5.06
C ASN A 361 -14.94 33.34 4.99
N THR A 362 -14.12 32.87 4.05
CA THR A 362 -13.71 31.45 3.99
C THR A 362 -12.25 31.29 4.38
N VAL A 363 -11.99 30.38 5.32
CA VAL A 363 -10.64 29.96 5.70
C VAL A 363 -10.39 28.55 5.21
N PHE A 364 -9.35 28.36 4.42
CA PHE A 364 -8.93 27.06 3.89
C PHE A 364 -7.82 26.47 4.75
N SER A 365 -7.98 25.22 5.15
CA SER A 365 -7.02 24.44 5.95
C SER A 365 -7.04 22.96 5.53
N TYR A 366 -6.20 22.14 6.14
CA TYR A 366 -6.15 20.69 5.94
C TYR A 366 -5.91 19.94 7.26
N ILE A 367 -6.20 18.64 7.27
CA ILE A 367 -5.87 17.72 8.37
C ILE A 367 -4.49 17.10 8.09
N PRO A 368 -3.47 17.34 8.92
CA PRO A 368 -2.15 16.78 8.70
C PRO A 368 -2.10 15.24 8.84
N ASN A 369 -1.25 14.53 8.10
CA ASN A 369 -0.15 15.04 7.25
C ASN A 369 -0.35 14.79 5.74
N THR A 370 -1.06 13.72 5.35
CA THR A 370 -1.15 13.21 3.97
C THR A 370 -1.92 14.10 3.02
N ALA A 371 -2.91 14.84 3.54
CA ALA A 371 -3.73 15.79 2.79
C ALA A 371 -2.97 17.02 2.24
N GLU A 372 -1.74 17.28 2.71
CA GLU A 372 -0.99 18.51 2.41
C GLU A 372 -0.80 18.77 0.90
N ILE A 373 -0.44 17.75 0.12
CA ILE A 373 -0.18 17.93 -1.31
C ILE A 373 -1.48 18.21 -2.07
N ALA A 374 -2.58 17.54 -1.70
CA ALA A 374 -3.88 17.83 -2.25
C ALA A 374 -4.33 19.25 -1.86
N PHE A 375 -4.08 19.66 -0.62
CA PHE A 375 -4.35 21.02 -0.18
C PHE A 375 -3.58 22.08 -0.98
N TYR A 376 -2.31 21.85 -1.33
CA TYR A 376 -1.60 22.77 -2.24
C TYR A 376 -2.28 22.89 -3.61
N GLY A 377 -2.78 21.78 -4.14
CA GLY A 377 -3.58 21.77 -5.36
C GLY A 377 -4.88 22.56 -5.26
N LEU A 378 -5.58 22.43 -4.13
CA LEU A 378 -6.77 23.21 -3.79
C LEU A 378 -6.45 24.71 -3.75
N VAL A 379 -5.43 25.10 -3.00
CA VAL A 379 -5.00 26.50 -2.86
C VAL A 379 -4.62 27.12 -4.21
N GLU A 380 -3.91 26.39 -5.06
CA GLU A 380 -3.60 26.85 -6.42
C GLU A 380 -4.88 27.09 -7.25
N GLY A 381 -5.84 26.19 -7.15
CA GLY A 381 -7.10 26.31 -7.87
C GLY A 381 -7.97 27.47 -7.35
N VAL A 382 -8.06 27.67 -6.04
CA VAL A 382 -8.75 28.83 -5.44
C VAL A 382 -8.06 30.14 -5.84
N ASN A 383 -6.73 30.21 -5.80
CA ASN A 383 -5.99 31.38 -6.27
C ASN A 383 -6.27 31.69 -7.75
N LYS A 384 -6.38 30.67 -8.60
CA LYS A 384 -6.74 30.85 -10.01
C LYS A 384 -8.16 31.41 -10.16
N TYR A 385 -9.11 30.93 -9.36
CA TYR A 385 -10.46 31.48 -9.31
C TYR A 385 -10.46 32.95 -8.88
N VAL A 386 -9.78 33.28 -7.77
CA VAL A 386 -9.68 34.66 -7.27
C VAL A 386 -9.07 35.60 -8.32
N LYS A 387 -8.01 35.19 -9.02
CA LYS A 387 -7.43 35.97 -10.12
C LYS A 387 -8.42 36.24 -11.25
N SER A 388 -9.28 35.26 -11.56
CA SER A 388 -10.31 35.40 -12.60
C SER A 388 -11.39 36.41 -12.14
N LEU A 389 -11.82 36.30 -10.89
CA LEU A 389 -12.76 37.24 -10.27
C LEU A 389 -12.20 38.67 -10.22
N GLN A 390 -10.93 38.83 -9.82
CA GLN A 390 -10.24 40.13 -9.85
C GLN A 390 -10.22 40.74 -11.25
N HIS A 391 -9.91 39.92 -12.26
CA HIS A 391 -9.91 40.37 -13.65
C HIS A 391 -11.31 40.81 -14.10
N GLU A 392 -12.36 40.05 -13.78
CA GLU A 392 -13.75 40.41 -14.09
C GLU A 392 -14.17 41.72 -13.41
N MET A 393 -13.83 41.90 -12.13
CA MET A 393 -14.12 43.13 -11.38
C MET A 393 -13.43 44.35 -12.00
N LEU A 394 -12.17 44.22 -12.44
CA LEU A 394 -11.42 45.31 -13.07
C LEU A 394 -11.82 45.58 -14.53
N ALA A 395 -12.25 44.54 -15.25
CA ALA A 395 -12.68 44.66 -16.64
C ALA A 395 -14.09 45.25 -16.78
N ASN A 396 -14.90 45.23 -15.71
CA ASN A 396 -16.25 45.75 -15.74
C ASN A 396 -16.26 47.29 -15.80
N LYS A 397 -16.51 47.85 -16.99
CA LYS A 397 -16.42 49.28 -17.31
C LYS A 397 -17.52 50.16 -16.69
N THR A 398 -18.43 49.58 -15.91
CA THR A 398 -19.55 50.31 -15.29
C THR A 398 -19.16 51.01 -13.98
N GLU A 399 -18.04 50.65 -13.35
CA GLU A 399 -17.53 51.31 -12.14
C GLU A 399 -16.32 52.20 -12.47
N THR A 400 -16.24 53.38 -11.85
CA THR A 400 -15.06 54.25 -11.95
C THR A 400 -13.87 53.58 -11.26
N LEU A 401 -12.81 53.28 -12.01
CA LEU A 401 -11.58 52.70 -11.48
C LEU A 401 -10.78 53.74 -10.68
N THR A 402 -11.05 53.82 -9.36
CA THR A 402 -10.24 54.59 -8.42
C THR A 402 -9.07 53.74 -7.90
N GLU A 403 -8.01 54.39 -7.41
CA GLU A 403 -6.87 53.70 -6.80
C GLU A 403 -7.30 52.86 -5.58
N GLU A 404 -8.24 53.36 -4.79
CA GLU A 404 -8.83 52.67 -3.65
C GLU A 404 -9.55 51.38 -4.08
N ARG A 405 -10.34 51.43 -5.16
CA ARG A 405 -11.05 50.26 -5.69
C ARG A 405 -10.09 49.23 -6.27
N ILE A 406 -9.07 49.68 -7.01
CA ILE A 406 -8.02 48.79 -7.53
C ILE A 406 -7.35 48.05 -6.37
N ASN A 407 -6.96 48.77 -5.31
CA ASN A 407 -6.34 48.18 -4.13
C ASN A 407 -7.29 47.21 -3.40
N GLU A 408 -8.59 47.52 -3.28
CA GLU A 408 -9.59 46.61 -2.70
C GLU A 408 -9.67 45.29 -3.47
N VAL A 409 -9.71 45.35 -4.81
CA VAL A 409 -9.78 44.16 -5.67
C VAL A 409 -8.49 43.35 -5.60
N LEU A 410 -7.33 44.00 -5.68
CA LEU A 410 -6.03 43.32 -5.62
C LEU A 410 -5.74 42.70 -4.25
N ASN A 411 -6.30 43.24 -3.17
CA ASN A 411 -6.21 42.68 -1.82
C ASN A 411 -7.12 41.48 -1.59
N LEU A 412 -8.06 41.17 -2.50
CA LEU A 412 -8.85 39.95 -2.43
C LEU A 412 -7.93 38.74 -2.60
N ALA A 413 -7.73 37.99 -1.52
CA ALA A 413 -6.90 36.79 -1.51
C ALA A 413 -7.57 35.69 -0.67
N PRO A 414 -7.35 34.41 -1.00
CA PRO A 414 -7.84 33.32 -0.16
C PRO A 414 -7.10 33.32 1.19
N ARG A 415 -7.85 33.16 2.29
CA ARG A 415 -7.27 32.97 3.62
C ARG A 415 -6.88 31.51 3.78
N VAL A 416 -5.58 31.24 3.82
CA VAL A 416 -5.01 29.90 3.87
C VAL A 416 -4.24 29.76 5.16
N GLU A 417 -4.74 28.94 6.07
CA GLU A 417 -4.19 28.82 7.42
C GLU A 417 -3.98 27.37 7.81
N LYS A 418 -2.97 27.13 8.64
CA LYS A 418 -2.75 25.81 9.24
C LYS A 418 -3.51 25.73 10.56
N ILE A 419 -4.81 25.45 10.48
CA ILE A 419 -5.68 25.45 11.67
C ILE A 419 -5.46 24.19 12.51
N ALA A 420 -5.43 23.00 11.91
CA ALA A 420 -5.20 21.76 12.63
C ALA A 420 -3.70 21.43 12.68
N ILE A 421 -3.17 21.24 13.88
CA ILE A 421 -1.77 20.87 14.11
C ILE A 421 -1.74 19.50 14.78
N LYS A 422 -0.82 18.63 14.35
CA LYS A 422 -0.61 17.31 14.97
C LYS A 422 0.57 17.38 15.92
N ASP A 423 0.32 17.18 17.22
CA ASP A 423 1.40 17.00 18.20
C ASP A 423 1.74 15.51 18.32
N VAL A 424 2.92 15.15 17.80
CA VAL A 424 3.38 13.75 17.68
C VAL A 424 3.96 13.20 19.00
N LYS A 425 4.07 14.01 20.05
CA LYS A 425 4.84 13.64 21.26
C LYS A 425 4.07 12.91 22.36
N LEU A 426 2.76 12.78 22.30
CA LEU A 426 1.98 12.05 23.31
C LEU A 426 1.96 10.54 23.03
N ARG A 427 2.90 9.79 23.64
CA ARG A 427 2.72 8.35 23.84
C ARG A 427 1.73 8.16 24.99
N THR A 428 0.61 7.49 24.76
CA THR A 428 -0.31 7.11 25.83
C THR A 428 0.42 6.18 26.80
N PHE A 429 0.80 6.70 27.98
CA PHE A 429 1.18 5.86 29.11
C PHE A 429 -0.06 5.07 29.57
N ILE A 430 0.16 3.91 30.18
CA ILE A 430 -0.90 2.96 30.58
C ILE A 430 -1.91 3.69 31.48
N THR A 431 -3.11 3.96 30.95
CA THR A 431 -4.25 4.56 31.67
C THR A 431 -5.53 3.76 31.39
N GLN A 432 -6.50 3.83 32.30
CA GLN A 432 -7.79 3.15 32.20
C GLN A 432 -8.55 3.58 30.93
N ASP A 433 -9.38 2.72 30.34
CA ASP A 433 -10.01 2.94 29.03
C ASP A 433 -10.86 4.22 28.92
N ALA A 434 -11.30 4.80 30.05
CA ALA A 434 -11.99 6.09 30.08
C ALA A 434 -11.07 7.29 29.77
N ASP A 435 -9.80 7.27 30.21
CA ASP A 435 -8.84 8.36 30.04
C ASP A 435 -8.17 8.35 28.65
N ARG A 436 -8.22 7.20 27.95
CA ARG A 436 -7.71 7.10 26.56
C ARG A 436 -8.43 8.02 25.60
N GLY A 437 -9.73 8.21 25.78
CA GLY A 437 -10.54 9.08 24.93
C GLY A 437 -10.12 10.56 25.00
N GLU A 438 -9.78 11.04 26.21
CA GLU A 438 -9.27 12.40 26.42
C GLU A 438 -7.85 12.57 25.86
N MET A 439 -6.93 11.62 26.11
CA MET A 439 -5.56 11.73 25.60
C MET A 439 -5.49 11.69 24.07
N VAL A 440 -6.35 10.91 23.40
CA VAL A 440 -6.46 10.88 21.92
C VAL A 440 -6.99 12.21 21.38
N ALA A 441 -7.86 12.91 22.13
CA ALA A 441 -8.34 14.23 21.75
C ALA A 441 -7.22 15.30 21.76
N HIS A 442 -6.16 15.11 22.55
CA HIS A 442 -4.99 16.02 22.63
C HIS A 442 -3.87 15.74 21.61
N VAL A 443 -4.04 14.75 20.71
CA VAL A 443 -3.09 14.54 19.60
C VAL A 443 -3.14 15.68 18.59
N TYR A 444 -4.26 16.41 18.55
CA TYR A 444 -4.44 17.58 17.71
C TYR A 444 -4.58 18.82 18.56
N ASP A 445 -3.92 19.88 18.11
CA ASP A 445 -4.06 21.23 18.62
C ASP A 445 -4.56 22.14 17.50
N THR A 446 -5.03 23.33 17.86
CA THR A 446 -5.51 24.33 16.90
C THR A 446 -4.84 25.68 17.04
N THR A 447 -4.69 26.38 15.92
CA THR A 447 -4.28 27.78 15.94
C THR A 447 -5.47 28.69 16.29
N TYR A 448 -5.45 29.27 17.49
CA TYR A 448 -6.49 30.17 17.99
C TYR A 448 -6.33 31.60 17.45
N GLY A 449 -7.45 32.33 17.38
CA GLY A 449 -7.46 33.78 17.05
C GLY A 449 -7.49 34.14 15.57
N LEU A 450 -7.51 33.15 14.66
CA LEU A 450 -7.52 33.38 13.20
C LEU A 450 -8.91 33.30 12.56
N ILE A 451 -9.91 32.81 13.30
CA ILE A 451 -11.29 32.61 12.86
C ILE A 451 -12.19 33.70 13.46
N LYS A 452 -13.01 34.34 12.63
CA LYS A 452 -14.03 35.32 13.05
C LYS A 452 -15.28 34.57 13.50
N GLU A 453 -15.56 34.66 14.80
CA GLU A 453 -16.68 33.97 15.44
C GLU A 453 -18.02 34.30 14.76
N GLY A 454 -18.82 33.26 14.50
CA GLY A 454 -20.15 33.35 13.88
C GLY A 454 -20.17 33.85 12.42
N THR A 455 -19.01 34.16 11.83
CA THR A 455 -18.90 34.73 10.49
C THR A 455 -18.19 33.79 9.52
N ASP A 456 -17.02 33.28 9.90
CA ASP A 456 -16.18 32.53 8.98
C ASP A 456 -16.70 31.11 8.73
N THR A 457 -16.55 30.65 7.50
CA THR A 457 -16.67 29.25 7.10
C THR A 457 -15.28 28.62 7.04
N LEU A 458 -15.10 27.51 7.74
CA LEU A 458 -13.84 26.77 7.77
C LEU A 458 -13.91 25.56 6.83
N VAL A 459 -13.12 25.58 5.76
CA VAL A 459 -12.98 24.47 4.81
C VAL A 459 -11.72 23.68 5.18
N VAL A 460 -11.89 22.40 5.53
CA VAL A 460 -10.77 21.54 5.94
C VAL A 460 -10.68 20.32 5.05
N LEU A 461 -9.56 20.20 4.32
CA LEU A 461 -9.29 19.06 3.45
C LEU A 461 -8.66 17.89 4.23
N ASP A 462 -9.20 16.69 4.05
CA ASP A 462 -8.65 15.42 4.48
C ASP A 462 -8.40 14.50 3.27
N ASP A 463 -7.53 13.51 3.41
CA ASP A 463 -7.28 12.58 2.33
C ASP A 463 -8.50 11.69 2.04
N SER A 464 -9.08 11.11 3.09
CA SER A 464 -10.18 10.17 3.02
C SER A 464 -10.97 10.10 4.34
N ILE A 465 -12.22 9.61 4.27
CA ILE A 465 -13.07 9.39 5.44
C ILE A 465 -13.55 7.93 5.42
N VAL A 466 -13.08 7.12 6.38
CA VAL A 466 -13.39 5.68 6.48
C VAL A 466 -14.52 5.42 7.48
N ARG A 467 -14.23 5.52 8.80
CA ARG A 467 -15.21 5.29 9.87
C ARG A 467 -15.79 6.60 10.40
N GLY A 468 -15.09 7.73 10.16
CA GLY A 468 -15.50 9.05 10.60
C GLY A 468 -15.38 9.28 12.11
N THR A 469 -14.87 8.28 12.86
CA THR A 469 -14.85 8.33 14.33
C THR A 469 -13.97 9.45 14.84
N THR A 470 -12.80 9.67 14.24
CA THR A 470 -11.91 10.74 14.68
C THR A 470 -12.40 12.13 14.32
N LEU A 471 -13.06 12.28 13.17
CA LEU A 471 -13.72 13.54 12.83
C LEU A 471 -14.75 13.89 13.92
N LYS A 472 -15.59 12.92 14.29
CA LYS A 472 -16.60 13.04 15.34
C LYS A 472 -16.02 13.25 16.74
N GLN A 473 -15.02 12.47 17.13
CA GLN A 473 -14.57 12.43 18.52
C GLN A 473 -13.60 13.56 18.87
N SER A 474 -12.80 14.01 17.90
CA SER A 474 -11.69 14.94 18.12
C SER A 474 -11.76 16.15 17.18
N ILE A 475 -11.62 15.97 15.86
CA ILE A 475 -11.34 17.09 14.95
C ILE A 475 -12.47 18.13 14.96
N LEU A 476 -13.73 17.73 14.74
CA LEU A 476 -14.85 18.67 14.66
C LEU A 476 -15.04 19.45 15.97
N LYS A 477 -14.83 18.81 17.12
CA LYS A 477 -14.94 19.48 18.43
C LYS A 477 -13.86 20.54 18.62
N ILE A 478 -12.64 20.30 18.16
CA ILE A 478 -11.54 21.26 18.32
C ILE A 478 -11.72 22.42 17.35
N LEU A 479 -12.14 22.14 16.11
CA LEU A 479 -12.45 23.18 15.12
C LEU A 479 -13.62 24.08 15.57
N ASP A 480 -14.65 23.50 16.17
CA ASP A 480 -15.84 24.23 16.68
C ASP A 480 -15.48 25.23 17.80
N ARG A 481 -14.45 24.95 18.62
CA ARG A 481 -13.96 25.88 19.65
C ARG A 481 -13.45 27.21 19.09
N LEU A 482 -13.16 27.28 17.80
CA LEU A 482 -12.75 28.51 17.12
C LEU A 482 -13.96 29.40 16.75
N GLY A 483 -15.18 28.92 16.99
CA GLY A 483 -16.43 29.63 16.73
C GLY A 483 -16.79 29.84 15.25
N PRO A 484 -16.42 28.97 14.28
CA PRO A 484 -16.83 29.18 12.90
C PRO A 484 -18.36 29.10 12.75
N LYS A 485 -18.91 29.81 11.77
CA LYS A 485 -20.33 29.67 11.37
C LYS A 485 -20.62 28.26 10.86
N LYS A 486 -19.71 27.75 10.02
CA LYS A 486 -19.85 26.49 9.29
C LYS A 486 -18.49 25.82 9.15
N ILE A 487 -18.46 24.49 9.26
CA ILE A 487 -17.29 23.65 9.03
C ILE A 487 -17.60 22.73 7.84
N ILE A 488 -16.80 22.83 6.79
CA ILE A 488 -16.89 21.98 5.60
C ILE A 488 -15.70 21.03 5.59
N VAL A 489 -15.94 19.75 5.83
CA VAL A 489 -14.92 18.71 5.70
C VAL A 489 -14.89 18.22 4.26
N VAL A 490 -13.73 18.29 3.61
CA VAL A 490 -13.57 17.91 2.21
C VAL A 490 -12.66 16.69 2.11
N SER A 491 -13.16 15.59 1.58
CA SER A 491 -12.39 14.39 1.29
C SER A 491 -11.82 14.44 -0.13
N SER A 492 -10.50 14.29 -0.28
CA SER A 492 -9.86 14.16 -1.60
C SER A 492 -10.13 12.81 -2.29
N ALA A 493 -10.65 11.84 -1.53
CA ALA A 493 -11.16 10.57 -2.01
C ALA A 493 -12.70 10.59 -2.16
N PRO A 494 -13.27 9.78 -3.07
CA PRO A 494 -14.67 9.40 -3.03
C PRO A 494 -15.06 8.65 -1.75
N GLN A 495 -16.37 8.42 -1.58
CA GLN A 495 -16.91 7.71 -0.43
C GLN A 495 -16.44 6.25 -0.42
N ILE A 496 -15.78 5.83 0.66
CA ILE A 496 -15.38 4.43 0.85
C ILE A 496 -16.62 3.61 1.23
N ARG A 497 -17.10 2.81 0.29
CA ARG A 497 -18.35 2.03 0.37
C ARG A 497 -18.11 0.53 0.53
N TYR A 498 -17.05 0.01 -0.07
CA TYR A 498 -16.81 -1.44 -0.15
C TYR A 498 -15.46 -1.82 0.45
N PRO A 499 -15.34 -3.06 0.97
CA PRO A 499 -14.12 -3.51 1.61
C PRO A 499 -13.01 -3.79 0.60
N ASP A 500 -11.76 -3.54 0.99
CA ASP A 500 -10.61 -4.02 0.26
C ASP A 500 -10.32 -5.50 0.57
N CYS A 501 -9.87 -6.23 -0.46
CA CYS A 501 -9.48 -7.63 -0.36
C CYS A 501 -8.12 -7.91 -1.02
N TYR A 502 -7.33 -6.87 -1.30
CA TYR A 502 -6.04 -6.99 -1.97
C TYR A 502 -4.87 -6.59 -1.08
N GLY A 503 -5.13 -6.28 0.20
CA GLY A 503 -4.13 -6.15 1.27
C GLY A 503 -4.19 -4.82 2.03
N ILE A 504 -5.20 -3.97 1.79
CA ILE A 504 -5.50 -2.80 2.61
C ILE A 504 -6.46 -3.20 3.73
N ASP A 505 -6.29 -2.70 4.96
CA ASP A 505 -7.18 -3.04 6.09
C ASP A 505 -8.47 -2.23 6.11
N MET A 506 -9.29 -2.50 5.09
CA MET A 506 -10.67 -2.07 5.00
C MET A 506 -11.52 -3.30 4.77
N SER A 507 -11.49 -4.27 5.69
CA SER A 507 -12.04 -5.61 5.45
C SER A 507 -13.45 -5.85 6.04
N ARG A 508 -13.96 -4.89 6.82
CA ARG A 508 -15.21 -5.01 7.57
C ARG A 508 -16.17 -3.92 7.15
N MET A 509 -17.27 -4.33 6.53
CA MET A 509 -18.25 -3.43 5.95
C MET A 509 -18.94 -2.52 6.99
N GLY A 510 -19.24 -3.06 8.17
CA GLY A 510 -19.87 -2.32 9.26
C GLY A 510 -19.02 -1.20 9.87
N GLU A 511 -17.74 -1.08 9.49
CA GLU A 511 -16.88 0.01 9.95
C GLU A 511 -16.94 1.25 9.04
N PHE A 512 -17.56 1.17 7.86
CA PHE A 512 -17.58 2.30 6.92
C PHE A 512 -18.74 3.24 7.19
N VAL A 513 -18.45 4.53 7.38
CA VAL A 513 -19.47 5.55 7.65
C VAL A 513 -20.43 5.73 6.47
N ALA A 514 -19.96 5.54 5.23
CA ALA A 514 -20.82 5.60 4.05
C ALA A 514 -21.80 4.42 3.99
N PHE A 515 -21.38 3.23 4.44
CA PHE A 515 -22.27 2.08 4.57
C PHE A 515 -23.30 2.31 5.69
N GLU A 516 -22.88 2.79 6.86
CA GLU A 516 -23.79 3.17 7.95
C GLU A 516 -24.83 4.21 7.50
N ALA A 517 -24.39 5.22 6.73
CA ALA A 517 -25.26 6.23 6.15
C ALA A 517 -26.31 5.63 5.20
N ALA A 518 -25.91 4.78 4.27
CA ALA A 518 -26.83 4.12 3.34
C ALA A 518 -27.85 3.23 4.06
N ILE A 519 -27.41 2.45 5.06
CA ILE A 519 -28.31 1.61 5.87
C ILE A 519 -29.31 2.46 6.67
N ASN A 520 -28.87 3.59 7.23
CA ASN A 520 -29.77 4.51 7.93
C ASN A 520 -30.80 5.14 6.99
N LEU A 521 -30.41 5.52 5.78
CA LEU A 521 -31.33 6.06 4.78
C LEU A 521 -32.36 5.03 4.32
N LEU A 522 -31.96 3.77 4.11
CA LEU A 522 -32.89 2.68 3.79
C LEU A 522 -33.94 2.50 4.89
N LYS A 523 -33.53 2.51 6.15
CA LYS A 523 -34.45 2.41 7.29
C LYS A 523 -35.39 3.61 7.40
N GLU A 524 -34.85 4.82 7.24
CA GLU A 524 -35.65 6.06 7.31
C GLU A 524 -36.65 6.17 6.15
N SER A 525 -36.37 5.52 5.02
CA SER A 525 -37.24 5.49 3.84
C SER A 525 -38.18 4.27 3.77
N GLY A 526 -38.14 3.36 4.76
CA GLY A 526 -38.98 2.15 4.78
C GLY A 526 -38.59 1.09 3.75
N GLN A 527 -37.31 1.06 3.32
CA GLN A 527 -36.78 0.15 2.30
C GLN A 527 -35.98 -1.02 2.89
N GLU A 528 -36.28 -1.44 4.13
CA GLU A 528 -35.56 -2.53 4.81
C GLU A 528 -35.63 -3.88 4.07
N ASP A 529 -36.70 -4.14 3.32
CA ASP A 529 -36.84 -5.35 2.50
C ASP A 529 -35.70 -5.50 1.48
N LEU A 530 -35.15 -4.39 0.98
CA LEU A 530 -34.00 -4.41 0.07
C LEU A 530 -32.74 -4.96 0.76
N ILE A 531 -32.54 -4.66 2.04
CA ILE A 531 -31.41 -5.16 2.82
C ILE A 531 -31.50 -6.69 2.93
N VAL A 532 -32.71 -7.22 3.16
CA VAL A 532 -32.98 -8.66 3.26
C VAL A 532 -32.81 -9.36 1.90
N ASP A 533 -33.29 -8.77 0.81
CA ASP A 533 -33.11 -9.31 -0.55
C ASP A 533 -31.61 -9.40 -0.94
N VAL A 534 -30.85 -8.33 -0.69
CA VAL A 534 -29.39 -8.31 -0.93
C VAL A 534 -28.70 -9.39 -0.09
N TYR A 535 -29.09 -9.54 1.19
CA TYR A 535 -28.54 -10.58 2.06
C TYR A 535 -28.79 -11.98 1.48
N GLN A 536 -30.00 -12.26 1.03
CA GLN A 536 -30.33 -13.57 0.46
C GLN A 536 -29.59 -13.84 -0.85
N LYS A 537 -29.44 -12.83 -1.72
CA LYS A 537 -28.63 -12.93 -2.95
C LYS A 537 -27.16 -13.20 -2.64
N CYS A 538 -26.58 -12.47 -1.69
CA CYS A 538 -25.21 -12.70 -1.24
C CYS A 538 -25.03 -14.13 -0.71
N LYS A 539 -25.95 -14.61 0.14
CA LYS A 539 -25.91 -15.95 0.72
C LYS A 539 -26.02 -17.05 -0.35
N ASN A 540 -26.96 -16.91 -1.29
CA ASN A 540 -27.15 -17.86 -2.38
C ASN A 540 -25.96 -17.90 -3.36
N SER A 541 -25.13 -16.85 -3.39
CA SER A 541 -23.96 -16.79 -4.27
C SER A 541 -22.72 -17.53 -3.73
N HIS A 542 -22.76 -18.04 -2.50
CA HIS A 542 -21.61 -18.64 -1.82
C HIS A 542 -21.02 -19.83 -2.60
N ASP A 543 -21.89 -20.72 -3.06
CA ASP A 543 -21.52 -21.97 -3.73
C ASP A 543 -21.28 -21.81 -5.24
N LEU A 544 -21.54 -20.62 -5.80
CA LEU A 544 -21.29 -20.36 -7.21
C LEU A 544 -19.78 -20.26 -7.48
N PRO A 545 -19.29 -20.66 -8.67
CA PRO A 545 -17.93 -20.34 -9.11
C PRO A 545 -17.69 -18.82 -9.04
N LYS A 546 -16.49 -18.40 -8.62
CA LYS A 546 -16.18 -16.97 -8.41
C LYS A 546 -16.43 -16.12 -9.66
N GLU A 547 -16.24 -16.70 -10.85
CA GLU A 547 -16.47 -16.08 -12.16
C GLU A 547 -17.95 -15.72 -12.41
N GLN A 548 -18.89 -16.37 -11.71
CA GLN A 548 -20.32 -16.12 -11.82
C GLN A 548 -20.84 -15.17 -10.73
N VAL A 549 -20.04 -14.88 -9.70
CA VAL A 549 -20.45 -14.04 -8.58
C VAL A 549 -20.35 -12.57 -8.94
N LYS A 550 -21.45 -11.85 -8.72
CA LYS A 550 -21.54 -10.39 -8.86
C LYS A 550 -21.55 -9.73 -7.48
N ASN A 551 -21.14 -8.47 -7.41
CA ASN A 551 -21.30 -7.66 -6.20
C ASN A 551 -22.77 -7.23 -6.05
N TYR A 552 -23.54 -7.92 -5.20
CA TYR A 552 -24.94 -7.58 -4.94
C TYR A 552 -25.08 -6.38 -3.99
N VAL A 553 -24.03 -6.04 -3.24
CA VAL A 553 -24.04 -4.95 -2.25
C VAL A 553 -24.19 -3.58 -2.92
N LYS A 554 -23.89 -3.45 -4.22
CA LYS A 554 -24.18 -2.22 -4.99
C LYS A 554 -25.64 -1.77 -4.88
N ALA A 555 -26.57 -2.71 -4.71
CA ALA A 555 -27.99 -2.40 -4.55
C ALA A 555 -28.31 -1.63 -3.26
N ILE A 556 -27.48 -1.70 -2.22
CA ILE A 556 -27.65 -0.92 -0.97
C ILE A 556 -27.49 0.58 -1.21
N TYR A 557 -26.63 0.97 -2.16
CA TYR A 557 -26.32 2.36 -2.45
C TYR A 557 -27.16 2.93 -3.60
N ALA A 558 -27.64 2.08 -4.51
CA ALA A 558 -28.35 2.49 -5.73
C ALA A 558 -29.57 3.43 -5.53
N PRO A 559 -30.35 3.35 -4.42
CA PRO A 559 -31.48 4.26 -4.21
C PRO A 559 -31.10 5.71 -3.90
N PHE A 560 -29.82 6.01 -3.62
CA PHE A 560 -29.39 7.32 -3.14
C PHE A 560 -28.34 7.95 -4.05
N THR A 561 -28.43 9.27 -4.17
CA THR A 561 -27.35 10.09 -4.75
C THR A 561 -26.16 10.18 -3.79
N ASP A 562 -24.98 10.44 -4.34
CA ASP A 562 -23.76 10.66 -3.55
C ASP A 562 -23.94 11.81 -2.54
N GLN A 563 -24.71 12.84 -2.90
CA GLN A 563 -24.99 13.97 -2.01
C GLN A 563 -25.85 13.55 -0.82
N GLN A 564 -26.93 12.77 -1.02
CA GLN A 564 -27.77 12.28 0.07
C GLN A 564 -26.98 11.44 1.09
N ILE A 565 -26.05 10.61 0.60
CA ILE A 565 -25.15 9.85 1.47
C ILE A 565 -24.20 10.80 2.22
N SER A 566 -23.61 11.78 1.52
CA SER A 566 -22.71 12.78 2.13
C SER A 566 -23.40 13.58 3.24
N ASP A 567 -24.64 14.02 3.01
CA ASP A 567 -25.44 14.75 4.00
C ASP A 567 -25.76 13.88 5.21
N ARG A 568 -26.04 12.59 4.99
CA ARG A 568 -26.26 11.66 6.09
C ARG A 568 -24.98 11.39 6.87
N ILE A 569 -23.83 11.26 6.20
CA ILE A 569 -22.52 11.13 6.84
C ILE A 569 -22.25 12.36 7.72
N ALA A 570 -22.50 13.57 7.22
CA ALA A 570 -22.35 14.82 7.97
C ALA A 570 -23.12 14.76 9.30
N LYS A 571 -24.37 14.29 9.29
CA LYS A 571 -25.17 14.07 10.50
C LYS A 571 -24.58 13.01 11.44
N ILE A 572 -24.07 11.89 10.90
CA ILE A 572 -23.47 10.80 11.70
C ILE A 572 -22.20 11.26 12.44
N ILE A 573 -21.33 12.02 11.75
CA ILE A 573 -20.06 12.47 12.30
C ILE A 573 -20.20 13.73 13.16
N THR A 574 -21.30 14.47 13.03
CA THR A 574 -21.56 15.67 13.84
C THR A 574 -21.76 15.31 15.32
N PRO A 575 -20.94 15.84 16.24
CA PRO A 575 -21.14 15.64 17.67
C PRO A 575 -22.38 16.40 18.17
N LYS A 576 -23.04 15.93 19.24
CA LYS A 576 -24.26 16.59 19.76
C LYS A 576 -24.04 18.00 20.33
N ASN A 577 -22.80 18.34 20.71
CA ASN A 577 -22.46 19.55 21.47
C ASN A 577 -21.56 20.50 20.67
N ILE A 578 -21.78 20.64 19.36
CA ILE A 578 -21.12 21.66 18.54
C ILE A 578 -22.12 22.72 18.09
N THR A 579 -21.65 23.95 17.85
CA THR A 579 -22.49 25.07 17.41
C THR A 579 -22.45 25.28 15.90
N ALA A 580 -21.31 25.03 15.26
CA ALA A 580 -21.12 25.21 13.83
C ALA A 580 -21.95 24.21 13.00
N GLU A 581 -22.49 24.67 11.87
CA GLU A 581 -23.07 23.79 10.86
C GLU A 581 -21.97 22.91 10.25
N VAL A 582 -22.21 21.60 10.09
CA VAL A 582 -21.23 20.67 9.49
C VAL A 582 -21.74 20.17 8.14
N GLN A 583 -20.89 20.33 7.12
CA GLN A 583 -21.08 19.76 5.79
C GLN A 583 -19.89 18.86 5.43
N VAL A 584 -20.15 17.82 4.63
CA VAL A 584 -19.10 16.95 4.08
C VAL A 584 -19.17 16.95 2.56
N ILE A 585 -18.02 17.16 1.91
CA ILE A 585 -17.86 17.09 0.46
C ILE A 585 -16.90 15.95 0.15
N TYR A 586 -17.27 15.09 -0.79
CA TYR A 586 -16.41 14.03 -1.30
C TYR A 586 -15.98 14.33 -2.74
N GLN A 587 -14.79 13.87 -3.10
CA GLN A 587 -14.39 13.83 -4.50
C GLN A 587 -15.28 12.86 -5.29
N THR A 588 -15.55 13.18 -6.55
CA THR A 588 -16.31 12.27 -7.43
C THR A 588 -15.41 11.20 -8.04
N LEU A 589 -15.99 10.05 -8.40
CA LEU A 589 -15.27 9.00 -9.12
C LEU A 589 -14.68 9.50 -10.45
N ASP A 590 -15.45 10.30 -11.20
CA ASP A 590 -14.98 10.88 -12.46
C ASP A 590 -13.75 11.78 -12.27
N ASN A 591 -13.76 12.61 -11.23
CA ASN A 591 -12.63 13.48 -10.95
C ASN A 591 -11.43 12.71 -10.41
N LEU A 592 -11.65 11.63 -9.66
CA LEU A 592 -10.58 10.70 -9.29
C LEU A 592 -9.90 10.12 -10.54
N HIS A 593 -10.67 9.62 -11.52
CA HIS A 593 -10.12 9.09 -12.76
C HIS A 593 -9.45 10.15 -13.64
N LYS A 594 -9.96 11.40 -13.63
CA LYS A 594 -9.28 12.53 -14.29
C LYS A 594 -7.94 12.86 -13.64
N ALA A 595 -7.84 12.75 -12.31
CA ALA A 595 -6.61 13.03 -11.57
C ALA A 595 -5.57 11.91 -11.69
N CYS A 596 -6.03 10.66 -11.68
CA CYS A 596 -5.20 9.45 -11.64
C CYS A 596 -5.50 8.51 -12.84
N PRO A 597 -5.25 8.93 -14.09
CA PRO A 597 -5.70 8.20 -15.29
C PRO A 597 -5.07 6.81 -15.46
N ASP A 598 -3.89 6.58 -14.88
CA ASP A 598 -3.19 5.29 -14.95
C ASP A 598 -3.54 4.33 -13.79
N HIS A 599 -4.42 4.76 -12.88
CA HIS A 599 -4.79 4.05 -11.64
C HIS A 599 -6.31 3.99 -11.49
N LEU A 600 -6.96 3.28 -12.41
CA LEU A 600 -8.42 3.17 -12.51
C LEU A 600 -9.04 2.13 -11.55
N GLY A 601 -8.24 1.52 -10.67
CA GLY A 601 -8.75 0.60 -9.66
C GLY A 601 -9.46 1.35 -8.55
N ASP A 602 -10.79 1.24 -8.47
CA ASP A 602 -11.66 2.05 -7.61
C ASP A 602 -12.69 1.22 -6.81
N TRP A 603 -12.48 -0.09 -6.68
CA TRP A 603 -13.46 -1.07 -6.15
C TRP A 603 -14.01 -0.74 -4.75
N TYR A 604 -13.23 -0.10 -3.88
CA TYR A 604 -13.69 0.36 -2.55
C TYR A 604 -14.67 1.55 -2.65
N PHE A 605 -14.74 2.24 -3.79
CA PHE A 605 -15.69 3.32 -4.08
C PHE A 605 -16.84 2.85 -4.99
N SER A 606 -16.51 2.20 -6.11
CA SER A 606 -17.45 1.79 -7.17
C SER A 606 -18.13 0.45 -6.90
N GLY A 607 -17.44 -0.43 -6.18
CA GLY A 607 -17.83 -1.83 -6.01
C GLY A 607 -17.42 -2.73 -7.18
N ASP A 608 -16.67 -2.20 -8.15
CA ASP A 608 -16.23 -2.91 -9.36
C ASP A 608 -14.83 -3.51 -9.14
N TYR A 609 -14.82 -4.74 -8.61
CA TYR A 609 -13.58 -5.44 -8.27
C TYR A 609 -12.81 -5.87 -9.53
N PRO A 610 -11.47 -5.71 -9.55
CA PRO A 610 -10.62 -6.11 -10.67
C PRO A 610 -10.49 -7.63 -10.82
N THR A 611 -10.88 -8.40 -9.80
CA THR A 611 -10.86 -9.86 -9.83
C THR A 611 -12.22 -10.46 -9.45
N PRO A 612 -12.62 -11.61 -10.04
CA PRO A 612 -13.84 -12.31 -9.66
C PRO A 612 -13.93 -12.65 -8.16
N GLY A 613 -12.82 -13.06 -7.55
CA GLY A 613 -12.77 -13.36 -6.12
C GLY A 613 -13.09 -12.14 -5.23
N GLY A 614 -12.84 -10.92 -5.70
CA GLY A 614 -13.23 -9.69 -4.98
C GLY A 614 -14.73 -9.58 -4.78
N ASN A 615 -15.54 -9.97 -5.78
CA ASN A 615 -17.01 -9.99 -5.68
C ASN A 615 -17.51 -10.99 -4.62
N LYS A 616 -16.84 -12.14 -4.48
CA LYS A 616 -17.14 -13.09 -3.40
C LYS A 616 -16.83 -12.49 -2.02
N VAL A 617 -15.70 -11.81 -1.89
CA VAL A 617 -15.28 -11.21 -0.62
C VAL A 617 -16.26 -10.13 -0.16
N VAL A 618 -16.69 -9.22 -1.04
CA VAL A 618 -17.67 -8.18 -0.66
C VAL A 618 -19.03 -8.75 -0.26
N ASN A 619 -19.53 -9.77 -0.96
CA ASN A 619 -20.77 -10.45 -0.59
C ASN A 619 -20.64 -11.15 0.78
N ARG A 620 -19.52 -11.83 1.04
CA ARG A 620 -19.24 -12.43 2.35
C ARG A 620 -19.11 -11.38 3.45
N ALA A 621 -18.55 -10.21 3.16
CA ALA A 621 -18.47 -9.10 4.12
C ALA A 621 -19.86 -8.62 4.55
N PHE A 622 -20.79 -8.50 3.61
CA PHE A 622 -22.17 -8.12 3.88
C PHE A 622 -22.91 -9.19 4.68
N VAL A 623 -22.74 -10.47 4.34
CA VAL A 623 -23.31 -11.61 5.12
C VAL A 623 -22.78 -11.60 6.55
N ASN A 624 -21.47 -11.42 6.75
CA ASN A 624 -20.88 -11.34 8.08
C ASN A 624 -21.48 -10.20 8.90
N TRP A 625 -21.70 -9.02 8.30
CA TRP A 625 -22.33 -7.89 8.97
C TRP A 625 -23.79 -8.20 9.36
N MET A 626 -24.59 -8.75 8.45
CA MET A 626 -25.99 -9.15 8.72
C MET A 626 -26.09 -10.21 9.83
N GLU A 627 -25.14 -11.14 9.90
CA GLU A 627 -25.11 -12.20 10.91
C GLU A 627 -24.39 -11.79 12.21
N GLY A 628 -23.95 -10.52 12.34
CA GLY A 628 -23.26 -10.03 13.53
C GLY A 628 -21.86 -10.62 13.76
N LYS A 629 -21.25 -11.22 12.72
CA LYS A 629 -19.93 -11.84 12.80
C LYS A 629 -18.82 -10.80 12.61
N ASN A 630 -18.02 -10.60 13.66
CA ASN A 630 -16.89 -9.64 13.63
C ASN A 630 -15.61 -10.22 13.01
N GLN A 631 -15.73 -10.86 11.84
CA GLN A 631 -14.61 -11.51 11.14
C GLN A 631 -14.35 -10.85 9.77
N ARG A 632 -13.09 -10.90 9.32
CA ARG A 632 -12.71 -10.40 7.98
C ARG A 632 -13.33 -11.29 6.89
N ALA A 633 -13.69 -10.67 5.77
CA ALA A 633 -14.46 -11.32 4.71
C ALA A 633 -13.64 -12.18 3.73
N TYR A 634 -12.34 -12.31 3.93
CA TYR A 634 -11.48 -13.25 3.19
C TYR A 634 -11.02 -14.44 4.04
N MET A 635 -11.65 -14.66 5.21
CA MET A 635 -11.45 -15.84 6.09
C MET A 635 -12.39 -17.00 5.81
#